data_AF-A0A8T1PID2-F1
#
_entry.id   AF-A0A8T1PID2-F1
#
_cell.length_a   1.000
_cell.length_b   1.000
_cell.length_c   1.000
_cell.angle_alpha   90.00
_cell.angle_beta   90.00
_cell.angle_gamma   90.00
#
_symmetry.space_group_name_H-M   'P 1'
#
loop_
_entity.id
_entity.type
_entity.pdbx_description
1 polymer ?
#
loop_
_entity_poly.entity_id
_entity_poly.type
_entity_poly.pdbx_seq_one_letter_code
_entity_poly.pdbx_strand_id
1 'polypeptide(L)'
;MVSLRPISFIQFCILTFIALATAQPSFLYHFCVYKNGNYTTNSIYETNLNRVLSSISSNKIIDNGFYSNSYGQEPDKAYGIGLCRGDVKPDVCRSCLNDSRISLKKLCPNQKEAIGWYDNCSLRFSNRSIFAVAESSPSFYMWNIRNVSDIDGYGQVLANQLDGMISETASGRSFIKFATRTAIAPDFGRIYVLSQCTTDLSEQDCLGCLRTISERIPLCCIGKAGGRIYTPSCNFRYETYTFFDQLTPAASPTSPSPPSQPVSPPPIKGTKRNTTTRTAIVIVVPTLVVIILVISIIYLFLRVKKRKDHFEPLDEMGNVESLQFDFEVIRAATDDFSDANKLGKGGFGLVYEGKLSNGQEIAVKRLSKNSGQGDLEFKNEVVLVAKLQHRNLVRLLGFCLEGNERLLVYEFVPNRSLDHYIFDPKKSANLDWERRYKIIKGIARGLLYLHEDSRLRIIHRDLKAANVLLDIEMNPKISDFGMARMCVLDQTEGSTNRIVGTYGYMAPEYAMLGQFSIKSDVFSFGVLMMEIISGQKITSFHEGENREYLLSYAWKNWREGTAANLIDLTLRSGPLSEMIRCIHIGLLCVQANVTDRLDMASVVLMLNSNSIALPLPTQPASFMQNEVPLATTMKLDTDCKPISQNEVSITELDPR
;
A
#
# COMPACT_ATOMS: atom_id res chain seq x y z
N MET A 1 -42.34 -11.00 29.75
CA MET A 1 -40.92 -11.40 29.66
C MET A 1 -40.78 -12.47 28.59
N VAL A 2 -40.40 -12.08 27.36
CA VAL A 2 -40.00 -13.04 26.31
C VAL A 2 -38.59 -12.63 25.88
N SER A 3 -37.71 -13.62 25.95
CA SER A 3 -36.26 -13.55 25.88
C SER A 3 -35.75 -13.05 24.52
N LEU A 4 -35.08 -11.88 24.52
CA LEU A 4 -34.32 -11.33 23.37
C LEU A 4 -32.98 -12.04 23.07
N ARG A 5 -32.69 -13.17 23.72
CA ARG A 5 -31.36 -13.80 23.66
C ARG A 5 -30.97 -14.49 22.32
N PRO A 6 -31.87 -15.03 21.46
CA PRO A 6 -31.40 -15.78 20.29
C PRO A 6 -30.98 -14.89 19.10
N ILE A 7 -31.56 -13.70 18.97
CA ILE A 7 -31.27 -12.77 17.86
C ILE A 7 -29.87 -12.17 18.03
N SER A 8 -29.48 -11.84 19.27
CA SER A 8 -28.14 -11.34 19.59
C SER A 8 -27.04 -12.38 19.30
N PHE A 9 -27.33 -13.67 19.45
CA PHE A 9 -26.37 -14.74 19.17
C PHE A 9 -26.19 -14.96 17.67
N ILE A 10 -27.28 -14.93 16.90
CA ILE A 10 -27.24 -15.05 15.44
C ILE A 10 -26.55 -13.83 14.81
N GLN A 11 -26.78 -12.63 15.35
CA GLN A 11 -26.12 -11.41 14.87
C GLN A 11 -24.62 -11.38 15.22
N PHE A 12 -24.24 -11.92 16.37
CA PHE A 12 -22.84 -12.14 16.72
C PHE A 12 -22.19 -13.20 15.80
N CYS A 13 -22.89 -14.30 15.48
CA CYS A 13 -22.44 -15.31 14.51
C CYS A 13 -22.32 -14.75 13.08
N ILE A 14 -23.21 -13.86 12.65
CA ILE A 14 -23.16 -13.23 11.33
C ILE A 14 -22.04 -12.18 11.26
N LEU A 15 -21.82 -11.39 12.31
CA LEU A 15 -20.69 -10.45 12.38
C LEU A 15 -19.34 -11.17 12.41
N THR A 16 -19.26 -12.34 13.06
CA THR A 16 -18.08 -13.20 13.03
C THR A 16 -17.89 -13.91 11.68
N PHE A 17 -18.96 -14.30 10.98
CA PHE A 17 -18.86 -14.88 9.63
C PHE A 17 -18.58 -13.84 8.54
N ILE A 18 -19.05 -12.58 8.66
CA ILE A 18 -18.71 -11.49 7.72
C ILE A 18 -17.24 -11.08 7.90
N ALA A 19 -16.68 -11.20 9.11
CA ALA A 19 -15.24 -11.05 9.35
C ALA A 19 -14.38 -12.18 8.73
N LEU A 20 -15.00 -13.27 8.27
CA LEU A 20 -14.35 -14.44 7.65
C LEU A 20 -14.49 -14.50 6.13
N ALA A 21 -15.13 -13.53 5.50
CA ALA A 21 -14.94 -13.29 4.06
C ALA A 21 -13.57 -12.63 3.87
N THR A 22 -12.51 -13.45 3.92
CA THR A 22 -11.13 -13.01 3.75
C THR A 22 -10.99 -12.32 2.39
N ALA A 23 -10.97 -10.98 2.40
CA ALA A 23 -10.22 -10.26 1.39
C ALA A 23 -8.82 -10.88 1.38
N GLN A 24 -8.33 -11.33 0.22
CA GLN A 24 -6.98 -11.86 0.12
C GLN A 24 -6.03 -10.81 0.73
N PRO A 25 -5.22 -11.18 1.74
CA PRO A 25 -4.28 -10.24 2.32
C PRO A 25 -3.40 -9.70 1.19
N SER A 26 -3.01 -8.43 1.24
CA SER A 26 -1.98 -7.88 0.37
C SER A 26 -0.61 -8.28 0.92
N PHE A 27 0.37 -8.50 0.04
CA PHE A 27 1.75 -8.69 0.49
C PHE A 27 2.16 -7.51 1.38
N LEU A 28 2.90 -7.79 2.46
CA LEU A 28 3.57 -6.75 3.25
C LEU A 28 4.49 -5.93 2.36
N TYR A 29 5.21 -6.61 1.46
CA TYR A 29 6.01 -6.00 0.41
C TYR A 29 6.31 -7.02 -0.70
N HIS A 30 6.71 -6.52 -1.89
CA HIS A 30 7.19 -7.37 -3.00
C HIS A 30 8.23 -6.62 -3.84
N PHE A 31 9.07 -7.37 -4.55
CA PHE A 31 10.00 -6.84 -5.54
C PHE A 31 9.89 -7.62 -6.85
N CYS A 32 9.87 -6.87 -7.95
CA CYS A 32 10.05 -7.36 -9.30
C CYS A 32 11.50 -7.05 -9.73
N VAL A 33 12.33 -8.07 -9.99
CA VAL A 33 13.77 -7.88 -10.24
C VAL A 33 14.04 -7.74 -11.74
N TYR A 34 13.89 -6.51 -12.24
CA TYR A 34 13.99 -6.20 -13.67
C TYR A 34 15.35 -6.50 -14.31
N LYS A 35 16.44 -6.43 -13.53
CA LYS A 35 17.80 -6.65 -14.03
C LYS A 35 18.08 -8.09 -14.49
N ASN A 36 17.26 -9.06 -14.07
CA ASN A 36 17.46 -10.48 -14.39
C ASN A 36 16.60 -10.96 -15.57
N GLY A 37 16.02 -10.01 -16.32
CA GLY A 37 15.37 -10.23 -17.60
C GLY A 37 13.89 -10.57 -17.52
N ASN A 38 13.25 -10.52 -18.68
CA ASN A 38 11.83 -10.79 -18.84
C ASN A 38 11.61 -12.09 -19.64
N TYR A 39 10.46 -12.72 -19.47
CA TYR A 39 9.99 -13.82 -20.33
C TYR A 39 8.74 -13.40 -21.10
N THR A 40 8.49 -14.00 -22.26
CA THR A 40 7.28 -13.77 -23.05
C THR A 40 6.12 -14.64 -22.56
N THR A 41 4.90 -14.12 -22.67
CA THR A 41 3.69 -14.90 -22.33
C THR A 41 3.59 -16.15 -23.19
N ASN A 42 3.23 -17.28 -22.59
CA ASN A 42 3.20 -18.62 -23.19
C ASN A 42 4.59 -19.16 -23.62
N SER A 43 5.68 -18.61 -23.08
CA SER A 43 7.02 -19.18 -23.27
C SER A 43 7.21 -20.52 -22.56
N ILE A 44 8.26 -21.24 -22.95
CA ILE A 44 8.72 -22.46 -22.27
C ILE A 44 9.07 -22.13 -20.81
N TYR A 45 9.79 -21.03 -20.56
CA TYR A 45 10.08 -20.55 -19.21
C TYR A 45 8.81 -20.32 -18.38
N GLU A 46 7.78 -19.64 -18.91
CA GLU A 46 6.53 -19.42 -18.17
C GLU A 46 5.85 -20.75 -17.79
N THR A 47 5.85 -21.72 -18.71
CA THR A 47 5.31 -23.05 -18.46
C THR A 47 6.06 -23.75 -17.33
N ASN A 48 7.39 -23.68 -17.35
CA ASN A 48 8.25 -24.24 -16.31
C ASN A 48 8.04 -23.54 -14.96
N LEU A 49 7.95 -22.22 -14.95
CA LEU A 49 7.66 -21.43 -13.75
C LEU A 49 6.30 -21.80 -13.14
N ASN A 50 5.26 -21.93 -13.96
CA ASN A 50 3.92 -22.34 -13.49
C ASN A 50 3.96 -23.74 -12.84
N ARG A 51 4.77 -24.67 -13.35
CA ARG A 51 4.97 -25.99 -12.74
C ARG A 51 5.67 -25.90 -11.39
N VAL A 52 6.74 -25.11 -11.28
CA VAL A 52 7.45 -24.86 -10.01
C VAL A 52 6.50 -24.28 -8.96
N LEU A 53 5.78 -23.20 -9.29
CA LEU A 53 4.89 -22.52 -8.35
C LEU A 53 3.70 -23.38 -7.91
N SER A 54 3.17 -24.20 -8.82
CA SER A 54 2.11 -25.16 -8.49
C SER A 54 2.63 -26.24 -7.55
N SER A 55 3.83 -26.78 -7.81
CA SER A 55 4.45 -27.78 -6.93
C SER A 55 4.70 -27.26 -5.51
N ILE A 56 5.18 -26.03 -5.37
CA ILE A 56 5.43 -25.39 -4.06
C ILE A 56 4.14 -25.27 -3.24
N SER A 57 3.02 -24.92 -3.87
CA SER A 57 1.75 -24.69 -3.16
C SER A 57 0.93 -25.97 -2.91
N SER A 58 1.14 -27.03 -3.70
CA SER A 58 0.35 -28.28 -3.59
C SER A 58 1.06 -29.42 -2.86
N ASN A 59 2.34 -29.27 -2.51
CA ASN A 59 3.10 -30.34 -1.86
C ASN A 59 2.64 -30.54 -0.41
N LYS A 60 2.07 -31.72 -0.12
CA LYS A 60 1.59 -32.12 1.21
C LYS A 60 2.58 -32.97 2.00
N ILE A 61 3.68 -33.39 1.38
CA ILE A 61 4.69 -34.26 2.00
C ILE A 61 5.58 -33.43 2.94
N ILE A 62 5.81 -32.16 2.60
CA ILE A 62 6.62 -31.23 3.39
C ILE A 62 5.74 -30.56 4.46
N ASP A 63 6.11 -30.74 5.72
CA ASP A 63 5.45 -30.16 6.91
C ASP A 63 6.28 -29.08 7.62
N ASN A 64 7.56 -28.92 7.27
CA ASN A 64 8.49 -27.97 7.89
C ASN A 64 8.35 -26.52 7.37
N GLY A 65 7.40 -26.24 6.49
CA GLY A 65 7.13 -24.89 5.98
C GLY A 65 8.15 -24.35 4.97
N PHE A 66 9.16 -25.12 4.53
CA PHE A 66 10.10 -24.73 3.49
C PHE A 66 9.95 -25.58 2.24
N TYR A 67 9.67 -24.94 1.12
CA TYR A 67 9.40 -25.57 -0.16
C TYR A 67 10.38 -25.05 -1.19
N SER A 68 11.11 -25.93 -1.86
CA SER A 68 11.95 -25.56 -2.99
C SER A 68 11.72 -26.52 -4.15
N ASN A 69 11.67 -25.99 -5.38
CA ASN A 69 11.60 -26.83 -6.57
C ASN A 69 12.14 -26.09 -7.80
N SER A 70 12.66 -26.84 -8.77
CA SER A 70 13.09 -26.32 -10.07
C SER A 70 12.52 -27.18 -11.19
N TYR A 71 12.27 -26.58 -12.35
CA TYR A 71 11.72 -27.28 -13.50
C TYR A 71 12.28 -26.74 -14.81
N GLY A 72 12.49 -27.62 -15.79
CA GLY A 72 13.04 -27.28 -17.10
C GLY A 72 14.54 -27.50 -17.23
N GLN A 73 15.07 -27.14 -18.40
CA GLN A 73 16.49 -27.16 -18.74
C GLN A 73 16.91 -25.75 -19.18
N GLU A 74 18.21 -25.44 -19.10
CA GLU A 74 18.74 -24.16 -19.58
C GLU A 74 18.46 -23.98 -21.08
N PRO A 75 18.07 -22.78 -21.55
CA PRO A 75 18.01 -21.49 -20.82
C PRO A 75 16.66 -21.17 -20.16
N ASP A 76 15.69 -22.10 -20.19
CA ASP A 76 14.31 -21.89 -19.74
C ASP A 76 14.01 -22.52 -18.36
N LYS A 77 15.05 -22.84 -17.59
CA LYS A 77 14.90 -23.43 -16.27
C LYS A 77 14.39 -22.41 -15.26
N ALA A 78 13.39 -22.79 -14.49
CA ALA A 78 12.81 -21.96 -13.43
C ALA A 78 13.12 -22.54 -12.05
N TYR A 79 13.38 -21.67 -11.08
CA TYR A 79 13.63 -21.99 -9.68
C TYR A 79 12.59 -21.28 -8.81
N GLY A 80 12.18 -21.91 -7.71
CA GLY A 80 11.25 -21.31 -6.76
C GLY A 80 11.48 -21.77 -5.34
N ILE A 81 11.28 -20.86 -4.39
CA ILE A 81 11.32 -21.10 -2.95
C ILE A 81 10.08 -20.48 -2.31
N GLY A 82 9.36 -21.27 -1.51
CA GLY A 82 8.34 -20.81 -0.58
C GLY A 82 8.80 -21.06 0.86
N LEU A 83 8.66 -20.06 1.73
CA LEU A 83 9.02 -20.17 3.14
C LEU A 83 7.84 -19.68 3.99
N CYS A 84 7.34 -20.52 4.88
CA CYS A 84 6.36 -20.15 5.89
C CYS A 84 7.03 -19.83 7.21
N ARG A 85 6.39 -18.96 8.00
CA ARG A 85 6.85 -18.67 9.35
C ARG A 85 6.77 -19.93 10.21
N GLY A 86 7.79 -20.18 11.05
CA GLY A 86 7.98 -21.49 11.69
C GLY A 86 6.85 -21.95 12.63
N ASP A 87 6.01 -21.04 13.11
CA ASP A 87 4.83 -21.32 13.94
C ASP A 87 3.54 -21.55 13.13
N VAL A 88 3.56 -21.34 11.80
CA VAL A 88 2.37 -21.42 10.95
C VAL A 88 2.02 -22.87 10.61
N LYS A 89 0.78 -23.26 10.89
CA LYS A 89 0.25 -24.61 10.59
C LYS A 89 0.36 -24.94 9.09
N PRO A 90 0.63 -26.21 8.71
CA PRO A 90 0.84 -26.59 7.32
C PRO A 90 -0.29 -26.20 6.33
N ASP A 91 -1.56 -26.28 6.74
CA ASP A 91 -2.68 -25.88 5.87
C ASP A 91 -2.73 -24.37 5.61
N VAL A 92 -2.47 -23.56 6.65
CA VAL A 92 -2.40 -22.09 6.54
C VAL A 92 -1.21 -21.69 5.67
N CYS A 93 -0.08 -22.37 5.86
CA CYS A 93 1.12 -22.19 5.07
C CYS A 93 0.86 -22.45 3.57
N ARG A 94 0.26 -23.61 3.23
CA ARG A 94 -0.07 -23.95 1.83
C ARG A 94 -1.07 -22.97 1.21
N SER A 95 -2.08 -22.54 1.97
CA SER A 95 -3.00 -21.49 1.50
C SER A 95 -2.26 -20.20 1.18
N CYS A 96 -1.38 -19.75 2.07
CA CYS A 96 -0.57 -18.55 1.89
C CYS A 96 0.33 -18.64 0.65
N LEU A 97 0.99 -19.77 0.42
CA LEU A 97 1.83 -20.00 -0.76
C LEU A 97 1.00 -20.08 -2.05
N ASN A 98 -0.20 -20.66 -2.00
CA ASN A 98 -1.11 -20.70 -3.14
C ASN A 98 -1.62 -19.30 -3.52
N ASP A 99 -1.95 -18.46 -2.54
CA ASP A 99 -2.31 -17.05 -2.78
C ASP A 99 -1.10 -16.26 -3.30
N SER A 100 0.09 -16.56 -2.77
CA SER A 100 1.35 -15.91 -3.19
C SER A 100 1.65 -16.16 -4.66
N ARG A 101 1.48 -17.39 -5.18
CA ARG A 101 1.78 -17.66 -6.60
C ARG A 101 0.87 -16.89 -7.57
N ILE A 102 -0.39 -16.70 -7.20
CA ILE A 102 -1.36 -15.95 -8.02
C ILE A 102 -1.03 -14.47 -7.95
N SER A 103 -0.85 -13.95 -6.73
CA SER A 103 -0.63 -12.53 -6.48
C SER A 103 0.71 -12.04 -7.03
N LEU A 104 1.79 -12.81 -6.83
CA LEU A 104 3.13 -12.41 -7.25
C LEU A 104 3.27 -12.39 -8.78
N LYS A 105 2.68 -13.35 -9.50
CA LYS A 105 2.61 -13.31 -10.97
C LYS A 105 1.78 -12.13 -11.50
N LYS A 106 0.73 -11.74 -10.79
CA LYS A 106 -0.11 -10.59 -11.14
C LYS A 106 0.63 -9.26 -10.93
N LEU A 107 1.40 -9.15 -9.86
CA LEU A 107 2.16 -7.94 -9.52
C LEU A 107 3.45 -7.79 -10.35
N CYS A 108 4.14 -8.89 -10.62
CA CYS A 108 5.35 -8.95 -11.44
C CYS A 108 5.12 -9.71 -12.75
N PRO A 109 4.28 -9.20 -13.67
CA PRO A 109 4.01 -9.87 -14.93
C PRO A 109 5.29 -9.94 -15.77
N ASN A 110 5.53 -11.11 -16.38
CA ASN A 110 6.62 -11.33 -17.35
C ASN A 110 8.05 -11.17 -16.77
N GLN A 111 8.23 -11.10 -15.45
CA GLN A 111 9.55 -10.99 -14.81
C GLN A 111 10.16 -12.37 -14.56
N LYS A 112 11.44 -12.58 -14.87
CA LYS A 112 12.12 -13.85 -14.57
C LYS A 112 12.49 -14.00 -13.09
N GLU A 113 12.51 -12.92 -12.31
CA GLU A 113 12.80 -12.99 -10.88
C GLU A 113 11.89 -12.04 -10.07
N ALA A 114 11.30 -12.58 -9.01
CA ALA A 114 10.44 -11.82 -8.10
C ALA A 114 10.38 -12.46 -6.71
N ILE A 115 10.02 -11.65 -5.72
CA ILE A 115 9.82 -12.09 -4.34
C ILE A 115 8.68 -11.30 -3.69
N GLY A 116 7.87 -11.95 -2.87
CA GLY A 116 6.82 -11.32 -2.06
C GLY A 116 6.75 -11.92 -0.65
N TRP A 117 6.42 -11.10 0.34
CA TRP A 117 6.29 -11.50 1.74
C TRP A 117 4.92 -11.15 2.30
N TYR A 118 4.23 -12.15 2.83
CA TYR A 118 3.12 -12.03 3.76
C TYR A 118 3.61 -12.15 5.21
N ASP A 119 2.73 -11.91 6.18
CA ASP A 119 3.04 -12.13 7.60
C ASP A 119 3.32 -13.62 7.91
N ASN A 120 2.64 -14.51 7.17
CA ASN A 120 2.68 -15.96 7.38
C ASN A 120 3.64 -16.71 6.44
N CYS A 121 3.97 -16.15 5.27
CA CYS A 121 4.84 -16.83 4.30
C CYS A 121 5.50 -15.84 3.32
N SER A 122 6.54 -16.29 2.62
CA SER A 122 7.11 -15.63 1.45
C SER A 122 7.22 -16.59 0.29
N LEU A 123 7.22 -16.05 -0.92
CA LEU A 123 7.42 -16.78 -2.16
C LEU A 123 8.39 -16.01 -3.05
N ARG A 124 9.41 -16.69 -3.57
CA ARG A 124 10.34 -16.15 -4.56
C ARG A 124 10.58 -17.12 -5.70
N PHE A 125 10.80 -16.59 -6.90
CA PHE A 125 11.20 -17.38 -8.06
C PHE A 125 12.29 -16.66 -8.85
N SER A 126 13.08 -17.42 -9.61
CA SER A 126 14.16 -16.88 -10.44
C SER A 126 14.43 -17.78 -11.66
N ASN A 127 15.15 -17.26 -12.65
CA ASN A 127 15.77 -18.02 -13.74
C ASN A 127 17.21 -18.44 -13.47
N ARG A 128 17.79 -18.07 -12.32
CA ARG A 128 19.07 -18.62 -11.83
C ARG A 128 18.84 -19.46 -10.60
N SER A 129 19.82 -20.30 -10.26
CA SER A 129 19.79 -21.03 -9.00
C SER A 129 19.79 -20.06 -7.81
N ILE A 130 18.82 -20.25 -6.92
CA ILE A 130 18.65 -19.51 -5.66
C ILE A 130 18.67 -20.44 -4.45
N PHE A 131 19.03 -21.71 -4.64
CA PHE A 131 19.10 -22.72 -3.59
C PHE A 131 20.45 -22.71 -2.90
N ALA A 132 20.43 -22.78 -1.57
CA ALA A 132 21.62 -22.74 -0.72
C ALA A 132 22.49 -21.48 -0.96
N VAL A 133 21.85 -20.36 -1.33
CA VAL A 133 22.53 -19.06 -1.52
C VAL A 133 21.98 -18.06 -0.51
N ALA A 134 22.86 -17.49 0.31
CA ALA A 134 22.52 -16.42 1.22
C ALA A 134 22.36 -15.09 0.47
N GLU A 135 21.16 -14.53 0.49
CA GLU A 135 20.83 -13.27 -0.16
C GLU A 135 20.16 -12.32 0.83
N SER A 136 20.77 -11.15 1.02
CA SER A 136 20.28 -10.09 1.91
C SER A 136 19.58 -8.95 1.16
N SER A 137 19.43 -9.07 -0.17
CA SER A 137 18.83 -8.08 -1.06
C SER A 137 17.98 -8.75 -2.14
N PRO A 138 16.82 -8.19 -2.52
CA PRO A 138 16.26 -6.93 -2.02
C PRO A 138 15.69 -7.07 -0.60
N SER A 139 15.82 -6.03 0.22
CA SER A 139 15.35 -6.01 1.61
C SER A 139 14.34 -4.89 1.86
N PHE A 140 13.41 -5.11 2.77
CA PHE A 140 12.51 -4.07 3.26
C PHE A 140 12.43 -4.09 4.78
N TYR A 141 12.08 -2.94 5.35
CA TYR A 141 12.01 -2.72 6.78
C TYR A 141 10.65 -2.14 7.16
N MET A 142 10.15 -2.49 8.33
CA MET A 142 8.96 -1.89 8.94
C MET A 142 9.26 -1.62 10.40
N TRP A 143 8.64 -0.62 11.02
CA TRP A 143 8.81 -0.35 12.45
C TRP A 143 7.50 0.08 13.08
N ASN A 144 7.41 -0.16 14.39
CA ASN A 144 6.30 0.28 15.20
C ASN A 144 6.34 1.80 15.36
N ILE A 145 5.20 2.48 15.26
CA ILE A 145 5.12 3.94 15.37
C ILE A 145 5.33 4.43 16.80
N ARG A 146 5.12 3.57 17.80
CA ARG A 146 5.35 3.92 19.21
C ARG A 146 6.85 3.99 19.46
N ASN A 147 7.29 5.10 20.01
CA ASN A 147 8.65 5.25 20.48
C ASN A 147 8.79 4.65 21.88
N VAL A 148 9.99 4.16 22.20
CA VAL A 148 10.38 3.86 23.57
C VAL A 148 10.93 5.14 24.21
N SER A 149 10.63 5.35 25.48
CA SER A 149 11.12 6.47 26.28
C SER A 149 12.57 6.20 26.70
N ASP A 150 12.88 4.96 27.09
CA ASP A 150 14.23 4.50 27.43
C ASP A 150 14.86 3.78 26.24
N ILE A 151 15.43 4.55 25.31
CA ILE A 151 16.02 4.04 24.06
C ILE A 151 17.19 3.10 24.35
N ASP A 152 18.06 3.46 25.29
CA ASP A 152 19.28 2.70 25.58
C ASP A 152 18.95 1.40 26.32
N GLY A 153 18.10 1.45 27.35
CA GLY A 153 17.68 0.26 28.08
C GLY A 153 16.88 -0.71 27.21
N TYR A 154 15.96 -0.20 26.39
CA TYR A 154 15.20 -1.03 25.46
C TYR A 154 16.10 -1.63 24.36
N GLY A 155 17.00 -0.82 23.81
CA GLY A 155 17.98 -1.24 22.80
C GLY A 155 18.90 -2.34 23.32
N GLN A 156 19.39 -2.23 24.56
CA GLN A 156 20.22 -3.25 25.19
C GLN A 156 19.49 -4.57 25.40
N VAL A 157 18.23 -4.52 25.86
CA VAL A 157 17.40 -5.74 26.00
C VAL A 157 17.20 -6.42 24.64
N LEU A 158 16.91 -5.64 23.59
CA LEU A 158 16.72 -6.17 22.24
C LEU A 158 18.00 -6.80 21.69
N ALA A 159 19.15 -6.12 21.79
CA ALA A 159 20.44 -6.64 21.34
C ALA A 159 20.79 -7.97 22.00
N ASN A 160 20.62 -8.07 23.33
CA ASN A 160 20.85 -9.30 24.09
C ASN A 160 19.94 -10.45 23.63
N GLN A 161 18.67 -10.17 23.30
CA GLN A 161 17.78 -11.21 22.76
C GLN A 161 18.23 -11.67 21.38
N LEU A 162 18.59 -10.74 20.49
CA LEU A 162 19.01 -11.06 19.13
C LEU A 162 20.31 -11.87 19.12
N ASP A 163 21.32 -11.46 19.88
CA ASP A 163 22.60 -12.18 19.98
C ASP A 163 22.41 -13.62 20.47
N GLY A 164 21.53 -13.82 21.45
CA GLY A 164 21.16 -15.15 21.93
C GLY A 164 20.40 -16.00 20.92
N MET A 165 19.59 -15.38 20.05
CA MET A 165 18.74 -16.06 19.07
C MET A 165 19.44 -16.38 17.75
N ILE A 166 20.46 -15.60 17.35
CA ILE A 166 21.17 -15.78 16.08
C ILE A 166 21.73 -17.20 15.98
N SER A 167 22.50 -17.63 16.99
CA SER A 167 23.09 -18.97 17.03
C SER A 167 22.05 -20.07 17.16
N GLU A 168 21.00 -19.84 17.95
CA GLU A 168 19.88 -20.78 18.12
C GLU A 168 19.19 -21.06 16.79
N THR A 169 18.84 -20.00 16.06
CA THR A 169 18.19 -20.06 14.74
C THR A 169 19.07 -20.76 13.71
N ALA A 170 20.36 -20.41 13.67
CA ALA A 170 21.27 -20.93 12.68
C ALA A 170 21.59 -22.42 12.87
N SER A 171 21.69 -22.88 14.11
CA SER A 171 21.94 -24.28 14.46
C SER A 171 20.85 -25.24 13.99
N GLY A 172 19.62 -24.74 13.74
CA GLY A 172 18.56 -25.51 13.09
C GLY A 172 18.03 -26.72 13.87
N ARG A 173 18.11 -26.70 15.21
CA ARG A 173 17.72 -27.81 16.10
C ARG A 173 16.27 -28.32 15.92
N SER A 174 15.42 -27.59 15.21
CA SER A 174 14.00 -27.89 15.00
C SER A 174 13.64 -28.35 13.58
N PHE A 175 14.60 -28.71 12.71
CA PHE A 175 14.40 -28.95 11.25
C PHE A 175 13.90 -27.70 10.47
N ILE A 176 13.54 -26.64 11.20
CA ILE A 176 13.22 -25.30 10.76
C ILE A 176 14.28 -24.36 11.36
N LYS A 177 14.87 -23.46 10.57
CA LYS A 177 15.81 -22.47 11.10
C LYS A 177 15.02 -21.29 11.65
N PHE A 178 14.36 -21.49 12.79
CA PHE A 178 13.38 -20.58 13.39
C PHE A 178 13.54 -20.54 14.90
N ALA A 179 13.52 -19.34 15.49
CA ALA A 179 13.52 -19.16 16.94
C ALA A 179 12.62 -18.01 17.37
N THR A 180 12.10 -18.11 18.59
CA THR A 180 11.28 -17.06 19.23
C THR A 180 11.71 -16.87 20.67
N ARG A 181 11.74 -15.63 21.14
CA ARG A 181 11.99 -15.31 22.56
C ARG A 181 11.05 -14.23 23.06
N THR A 182 10.96 -14.14 24.39
CA THR A 182 10.29 -13.04 25.07
C THR A 182 11.20 -12.50 26.17
N ALA A 183 11.25 -11.18 26.31
CA ALA A 183 11.99 -10.53 27.39
C ALA A 183 11.18 -9.40 28.00
N ILE A 184 11.52 -9.03 29.23
CA ILE A 184 10.96 -7.85 29.87
C ILE A 184 11.81 -6.65 29.47
N ALA A 185 11.17 -5.59 28.96
CA ALA A 185 11.85 -4.37 28.54
C ALA A 185 11.15 -3.13 29.14
N PRO A 186 11.87 -2.00 29.24
CA PRO A 186 11.29 -0.72 29.64
C PRO A 186 10.06 -0.31 28.81
N ASP A 187 9.23 0.59 29.37
CA ASP A 187 7.99 1.18 28.81
C ASP A 187 6.81 0.23 28.54
N PHE A 188 7.03 -0.91 27.89
CA PHE A 188 5.97 -1.76 27.36
C PHE A 188 5.86 -3.12 28.04
N GLY A 189 6.70 -3.38 29.04
CA GLY A 189 6.65 -4.57 29.89
C GLY A 189 7.23 -5.81 29.23
N ARG A 190 6.75 -6.22 28.05
CA ARG A 190 7.25 -7.43 27.37
C ARG A 190 7.49 -7.20 25.88
N ILE A 191 8.62 -7.69 25.40
CA ILE A 191 8.98 -7.73 23.98
C ILE A 191 8.94 -9.17 23.49
N TYR A 192 8.46 -9.37 22.28
CA TYR A 192 8.37 -10.64 21.58
C TYR A 192 9.29 -10.56 20.37
N VAL A 193 10.23 -11.49 20.25
CA VAL A 193 11.27 -11.47 19.22
C VAL A 193 11.23 -12.78 18.45
N LEU A 194 11.40 -12.71 17.13
CA LEU A 194 11.38 -13.83 16.20
C LEU A 194 12.51 -13.67 15.18
N SER A 195 13.15 -14.79 14.85
CA SER A 195 14.18 -14.85 13.82
C SER A 195 14.04 -16.11 12.98
N GLN A 196 14.33 -15.98 11.69
CA GLN A 196 14.18 -17.11 10.77
C GLN A 196 15.13 -17.03 9.58
N CYS A 197 15.62 -18.19 9.12
CA CYS A 197 16.33 -18.38 7.86
C CYS A 197 15.60 -19.38 6.96
N THR A 198 15.88 -19.35 5.66
CA THR A 198 15.53 -20.46 4.76
C THR A 198 16.32 -21.71 5.15
N THR A 199 15.68 -22.89 5.11
CA THR A 199 16.28 -24.12 5.68
C THR A 199 17.37 -24.73 4.81
N ASP A 200 17.48 -24.30 3.55
CA ASP A 200 18.50 -24.72 2.59
C ASP A 200 19.88 -24.09 2.84
N LEU A 201 19.97 -23.08 3.70
CA LEU A 201 21.25 -22.45 4.04
C LEU A 201 22.08 -23.32 4.98
N SER A 202 23.40 -23.22 4.87
CA SER A 202 24.30 -23.72 5.91
C SER A 202 24.10 -22.96 7.23
N GLU A 203 24.60 -23.51 8.34
CA GLU A 203 24.62 -22.79 9.61
C GLU A 203 25.40 -21.47 9.50
N GLN A 204 26.55 -21.48 8.83
CA GLN A 204 27.39 -20.29 8.64
C GLN A 204 26.70 -19.21 7.79
N ASP A 205 26.00 -19.61 6.73
CA ASP A 205 25.26 -18.68 5.86
C ASP A 205 24.08 -18.05 6.59
N CYS A 206 23.35 -18.83 7.39
CA CYS A 206 22.27 -18.31 8.21
C CYS A 206 22.81 -17.35 9.30
N LEU A 207 23.91 -17.70 9.96
CA LEU A 207 24.59 -16.80 10.91
C LEU A 207 24.98 -15.48 10.25
N GLY A 208 25.61 -15.54 9.08
CA GLY A 208 26.02 -14.35 8.33
C GLY A 208 24.83 -13.48 7.93
N CYS A 209 23.76 -14.11 7.43
CA CYS A 209 22.53 -13.40 7.06
C CYS A 209 21.91 -12.70 8.28
N LEU A 210 21.72 -13.41 9.39
CA LEU A 210 21.11 -12.86 10.61
C LEU A 210 21.97 -11.75 11.23
N ARG A 211 23.29 -11.88 11.27
CA ARG A 211 24.18 -10.78 11.73
C ARG A 211 24.04 -9.54 10.86
N THR A 212 24.04 -9.72 9.53
CA THR A 212 23.85 -8.62 8.57
C THR A 212 22.54 -7.86 8.81
N ILE A 213 21.45 -8.56 9.11
CA ILE A 213 20.17 -7.89 9.38
C ILE A 213 20.07 -7.32 10.80
N SER A 214 20.79 -7.87 11.78
CA SER A 214 20.90 -7.30 13.13
C SER A 214 21.58 -5.93 13.10
N GLU A 215 22.69 -5.82 12.36
CA GLU A 215 23.43 -4.57 12.15
C GLU A 215 22.61 -3.48 11.44
N ARG A 216 21.50 -3.85 10.78
CA ARG A 216 20.59 -2.92 10.11
C ARG A 216 19.47 -2.39 11.02
N ILE A 217 19.30 -2.93 12.22
CA ILE A 217 18.27 -2.47 13.17
C ILE A 217 18.40 -0.98 13.50
N PRO A 218 19.61 -0.43 13.75
CA PRO A 218 19.78 1.00 13.98
C PRO A 218 19.29 1.88 12.82
N LEU A 219 19.31 1.37 11.58
CA LEU A 219 18.94 2.13 10.39
C LEU A 219 17.43 2.38 10.27
N CYS A 220 16.60 1.47 10.77
CA CYS A 220 15.14 1.53 10.60
C CYS A 220 14.37 1.71 11.91
N CYS A 221 14.91 1.19 13.00
CA CYS A 221 14.08 0.72 14.10
C CYS A 221 14.62 1.12 15.48
N ILE A 222 15.68 1.95 15.53
CA ILE A 222 16.20 2.52 16.78
C ILE A 222 15.13 3.36 17.48
N GLY A 223 15.01 3.18 18.79
CA GLY A 223 14.00 3.90 19.59
C GLY A 223 12.55 3.52 19.29
N LYS A 224 12.29 2.44 18.52
CA LYS A 224 10.94 1.97 18.20
C LYS A 224 10.55 0.78 19.05
N ALA A 225 9.28 0.74 19.46
CA ALA A 225 8.69 -0.36 20.21
C ALA A 225 8.68 -1.71 19.42
N GLY A 226 8.89 -1.67 18.11
CA GLY A 226 8.92 -2.85 17.26
C GLY A 226 9.61 -2.58 15.94
N GLY A 227 10.11 -3.63 15.31
CA GLY A 227 10.86 -3.57 14.06
C GLY A 227 10.77 -4.89 13.31
N ARG A 228 10.70 -4.82 11.98
CA ARG A 228 10.69 -5.96 11.07
C ARG A 228 11.72 -5.73 9.98
N ILE A 229 12.60 -6.70 9.78
CA ILE A 229 13.64 -6.65 8.76
C ILE A 229 13.52 -7.93 7.94
N TYR A 230 13.16 -7.80 6.67
CA TYR A 230 12.98 -8.93 5.77
C TYR A 230 13.99 -8.89 4.64
N THR A 231 14.59 -10.05 4.40
CA THR A 231 15.44 -10.33 3.24
C THR A 231 14.98 -11.63 2.58
N PRO A 232 15.52 -11.99 1.40
CA PRO A 232 15.15 -13.25 0.75
C PRO A 232 15.53 -14.50 1.55
N SER A 233 16.64 -14.45 2.30
CA SER A 233 17.20 -15.61 3.01
C SER A 233 16.93 -15.63 4.51
N CYS A 234 16.77 -14.48 5.15
CA CYS A 234 16.51 -14.41 6.59
C CYS A 234 15.68 -13.17 7.00
N ASN A 235 15.08 -13.21 8.19
CA ASN A 235 14.33 -12.08 8.74
C ASN A 235 14.39 -12.01 10.27
N PHE A 236 14.16 -10.80 10.78
CA PHE A 236 13.91 -10.51 12.20
C PHE A 236 12.58 -9.77 12.36
N ARG A 237 11.89 -10.06 13.45
CA ARG A 237 10.75 -9.27 13.91
C ARG A 237 10.76 -9.17 15.42
N TYR A 238 10.60 -7.97 15.94
CA TYR A 238 10.30 -7.73 17.35
C TYR A 238 9.13 -6.77 17.51
N GLU A 239 8.27 -7.03 18.49
CA GLU A 239 7.09 -6.22 18.80
C GLU A 239 6.74 -6.31 20.29
N THR A 240 5.91 -5.40 20.80
CA THR A 240 5.42 -5.42 22.19
C THR A 240 4.11 -6.21 22.36
N TYR A 241 3.67 -6.94 21.33
CA TYR A 241 2.48 -7.78 21.34
C TYR A 241 2.82 -9.16 20.78
N THR A 242 2.04 -10.19 21.15
CA THR A 242 2.22 -11.54 20.61
C THR A 242 1.85 -11.58 19.12
N PHE A 243 2.74 -12.10 18.28
CA PHE A 243 2.49 -12.27 16.84
C PHE A 243 2.91 -13.64 16.28
N PHE A 244 3.35 -14.54 17.14
CA PHE A 244 3.62 -15.93 16.82
C PHE A 244 2.92 -16.83 17.83
N ASP A 245 2.51 -18.01 17.40
CA ASP A 245 2.01 -19.03 18.31
C ASP A 245 3.17 -19.55 19.17
N GLN A 246 2.99 -19.61 20.48
CA GLN A 246 3.99 -20.23 21.36
C GLN A 246 4.06 -21.71 21.04
N LEU A 247 5.21 -22.16 20.53
CA LEU A 247 5.51 -23.58 20.42
C LEU A 247 5.53 -24.16 21.84
N THR A 248 4.44 -24.80 22.25
CA THR A 248 4.45 -25.62 23.47
C THR A 248 5.55 -26.67 23.32
N PRO A 249 6.52 -26.74 24.25
CA PRO A 249 7.43 -27.87 24.29
C PRO A 249 6.61 -29.15 24.37
N ALA A 250 6.89 -30.11 23.48
CA ALA A 250 6.36 -31.45 23.61
C ALA A 250 6.58 -31.91 25.06
N ALA A 251 5.51 -32.32 25.73
CA ALA A 251 5.57 -32.84 27.09
C ALA A 251 6.70 -33.87 27.17
N SER A 252 7.62 -33.67 28.11
CA SER A 252 8.68 -34.60 28.43
C SER A 252 8.07 -35.99 28.65
N PRO A 253 8.66 -37.07 28.11
CA PRO A 253 8.19 -38.40 28.45
C PRO A 253 8.44 -38.64 29.93
N THR A 254 7.36 -38.70 30.71
CA THR A 254 7.40 -39.21 32.08
C THR A 254 7.93 -40.63 32.06
N SER A 255 9.00 -40.85 32.83
CA SER A 255 9.65 -42.12 33.12
C SER A 255 8.66 -43.20 33.59
N PRO A 256 8.87 -44.47 33.24
CA PRO A 256 7.96 -45.57 33.56
C PRO A 256 8.04 -45.97 35.04
N SER A 257 6.89 -46.15 35.68
CA SER A 257 6.75 -46.83 36.97
C SER A 257 6.88 -48.35 36.82
N PRO A 258 7.28 -49.10 37.88
CA PRO A 258 7.81 -50.46 37.76
C PRO A 258 6.73 -51.53 37.50
N PRO A 259 7.13 -52.73 37.04
CA PRO A 259 6.22 -53.78 36.60
C PRO A 259 5.65 -54.60 37.77
N SER A 260 4.34 -54.75 37.83
CA SER A 260 3.67 -55.79 38.61
C SER A 260 3.41 -57.03 37.74
N GLN A 261 3.69 -58.20 38.33
CA GLN A 261 3.81 -59.55 37.76
C GLN A 261 2.59 -60.10 36.98
N PRO A 262 2.79 -61.18 36.20
CA PRO A 262 1.77 -61.77 35.34
C PRO A 262 0.88 -62.78 36.10
N VAL A 263 -0.43 -62.67 35.91
CA VAL A 263 -1.40 -63.72 36.29
C VAL A 263 -2.13 -64.17 35.02
N SER A 264 -2.16 -65.49 34.83
CA SER A 264 -2.74 -66.22 33.70
C SER A 264 -4.29 -66.19 33.69
N PRO A 265 -4.94 -66.48 32.52
CA PRO A 265 -6.38 -66.30 32.33
C PRO A 265 -7.20 -67.57 32.65
N PRO A 266 -8.51 -67.43 32.91
CA PRO A 266 -9.50 -68.20 32.12
C PRO A 266 -10.83 -67.42 31.92
N PRO A 267 -11.92 -68.02 31.38
CA PRO A 267 -12.24 -68.01 29.96
C PRO A 267 -13.55 -67.27 29.61
N ILE A 268 -13.70 -67.07 28.29
CA ILE A 268 -14.84 -66.51 27.57
C ILE A 268 -16.20 -67.05 28.06
N LYS A 269 -17.15 -66.15 28.33
CA LYS A 269 -18.59 -66.39 28.14
C LYS A 269 -19.20 -65.25 27.34
N GLY A 270 -19.65 -65.58 26.13
CA GLY A 270 -20.41 -64.67 25.29
C GLY A 270 -21.80 -64.42 25.84
N THR A 271 -22.34 -63.24 25.58
CA THR A 271 -23.78 -63.02 25.58
C THR A 271 -24.12 -61.99 24.52
N LYS A 272 -24.84 -62.45 23.49
CA LYS A 272 -25.38 -61.65 22.39
C LYS A 272 -26.39 -60.63 22.93
N ARG A 273 -26.33 -59.37 22.48
CA ARG A 273 -27.42 -58.40 22.64
C ARG A 273 -27.83 -57.88 21.27
N ASN A 274 -29.09 -58.17 20.89
CA ASN A 274 -29.66 -57.95 19.56
C ASN A 274 -29.71 -56.46 19.17
N THR A 275 -29.16 -56.19 17.99
CA THR A 275 -29.19 -54.94 17.23
C THR A 275 -30.27 -55.00 16.16
N THR A 276 -31.35 -54.22 16.27
CA THR A 276 -32.23 -54.00 15.10
C THR A 276 -32.94 -52.64 15.08
N THR A 277 -32.97 -51.88 16.19
CA THR A 277 -33.68 -50.58 16.24
C THR A 277 -32.78 -49.35 16.07
N ARG A 278 -31.45 -49.50 16.14
CA ARG A 278 -30.50 -48.35 16.15
C ARG A 278 -29.95 -47.98 14.76
N THR A 279 -30.08 -48.85 13.75
CA THR A 279 -29.49 -48.61 12.42
C THR A 279 -30.37 -47.72 11.52
N ALA A 280 -31.70 -47.72 11.70
CA ALA A 280 -32.60 -46.88 10.91
C ALA A 280 -32.45 -45.38 11.21
N ILE A 281 -32.23 -45.01 12.48
CA ILE A 281 -32.08 -43.60 12.89
C ILE A 281 -30.74 -43.02 12.42
N VAL A 282 -29.68 -43.84 12.37
CA VAL A 282 -28.31 -43.41 12.01
C VAL A 282 -28.15 -43.14 10.52
N ILE A 283 -29.00 -43.67 9.64
CA ILE A 283 -28.89 -43.46 8.19
C ILE A 283 -29.94 -42.46 7.69
N VAL A 284 -31.18 -42.56 8.18
CA VAL A 284 -32.31 -41.76 7.67
C VAL A 284 -32.22 -40.29 8.09
N VAL A 285 -31.76 -40.01 9.31
CA VAL A 285 -31.64 -38.62 9.80
C VAL A 285 -30.53 -37.85 9.06
N PRO A 286 -29.30 -38.37 8.90
CA PRO A 286 -28.28 -37.63 8.15
C PRO A 286 -28.59 -37.51 6.66
N THR A 287 -29.26 -38.48 6.03
CA THR A 287 -29.65 -38.34 4.62
C THR A 287 -30.71 -37.25 4.43
N LEU A 288 -31.70 -37.15 5.32
CA LEU A 288 -32.67 -36.06 5.32
C LEU A 288 -32.02 -34.69 5.57
N VAL A 289 -31.07 -34.61 6.50
CA VAL A 289 -30.33 -33.37 6.77
C VAL A 289 -29.49 -32.95 5.55
N VAL A 290 -28.82 -33.89 4.90
CA VAL A 290 -28.03 -33.63 3.68
C VAL A 290 -28.93 -33.18 2.53
N ILE A 291 -30.11 -33.80 2.35
CA ILE A 291 -31.07 -33.40 1.30
C ILE A 291 -31.58 -31.97 1.56
N ILE A 292 -31.92 -31.63 2.81
CA ILE A 292 -32.36 -30.28 3.17
C ILE A 292 -31.23 -29.26 2.97
N LEU A 293 -29.99 -29.60 3.31
CA LEU A 293 -28.82 -28.75 3.06
C LEU A 293 -28.59 -28.54 1.57
N VAL A 294 -28.70 -29.58 0.75
CA VAL A 294 -28.53 -29.48 -0.71
C VAL A 294 -29.64 -28.63 -1.32
N ILE A 295 -30.90 -28.82 -0.91
CA ILE A 295 -32.02 -27.98 -1.36
C ILE A 295 -31.83 -26.52 -0.91
N SER A 296 -31.34 -26.29 0.30
CA SER A 296 -31.04 -24.95 0.82
C SER A 296 -29.90 -24.29 0.05
N ILE A 297 -28.83 -25.04 -0.25
CA ILE A 297 -27.70 -24.57 -1.06
C ILE A 297 -28.16 -24.29 -2.50
N ILE A 298 -29.00 -25.13 -3.09
CA ILE A 298 -29.56 -24.91 -4.43
C ILE A 298 -30.46 -23.67 -4.41
N TYR A 299 -31.33 -23.51 -3.41
CA TYR A 299 -32.16 -22.32 -3.26
C TYR A 299 -31.33 -21.05 -3.06
N LEU A 300 -30.25 -21.12 -2.27
CA LEU A 300 -29.29 -20.03 -2.10
C LEU A 300 -28.52 -19.75 -3.40
N PHE A 301 -28.11 -20.77 -4.15
CA PHE A 301 -27.45 -20.61 -5.45
C PHE A 301 -28.40 -20.02 -6.50
N LEU A 302 -29.68 -20.42 -6.50
CA LEU A 302 -30.71 -19.85 -7.36
C LEU A 302 -31.01 -18.40 -6.94
N ARG A 303 -31.02 -18.08 -5.64
CA ARG A 303 -31.09 -16.69 -5.15
C ARG A 303 -29.86 -15.87 -5.53
N VAL A 304 -28.64 -16.40 -5.38
CA VAL A 304 -27.39 -15.71 -5.71
C VAL A 304 -27.24 -15.54 -7.22
N LYS A 305 -27.67 -16.51 -8.03
CA LYS A 305 -27.73 -16.39 -9.49
C LYS A 305 -28.77 -15.35 -9.92
N LYS A 306 -29.91 -15.24 -9.20
CA LYS A 306 -30.90 -14.17 -9.38
C LYS A 306 -30.44 -12.81 -8.83
N ARG A 307 -29.44 -12.79 -7.93
CA ARG A 307 -28.81 -11.57 -7.37
C ARG A 307 -27.54 -11.14 -8.10
N LYS A 308 -27.05 -11.93 -9.07
CA LYS A 308 -25.88 -11.55 -9.90
C LYS A 308 -26.21 -10.51 -10.98
N ASP A 309 -27.50 -10.23 -11.18
CA ASP A 309 -28.01 -9.11 -12.01
C ASP A 309 -28.82 -8.08 -11.21
N HIS A 310 -28.79 -8.12 -9.87
CA HIS A 310 -29.52 -7.14 -9.06
C HIS A 310 -28.59 -6.31 -8.18
N PHE A 311 -28.28 -5.13 -8.71
CA PHE A 311 -27.86 -3.94 -7.99
C PHE A 311 -28.73 -3.81 -6.72
N GLU A 312 -28.12 -3.75 -5.53
CA GLU A 312 -28.85 -3.27 -4.35
C GLU A 312 -28.92 -1.74 -4.46
N PRO A 313 -30.11 -1.15 -4.64
CA PRO A 313 -30.26 0.28 -4.67
C PRO A 313 -30.10 0.79 -3.24
N LEU A 314 -29.16 1.72 -3.05
CA LEU A 314 -29.40 2.78 -2.09
C LEU A 314 -30.62 3.53 -2.62
N ASP A 315 -31.68 3.57 -1.82
CA ASP A 315 -33.05 4.04 -2.14
C ASP A 315 -33.16 5.55 -2.53
N GLU A 316 -32.09 6.15 -3.07
CA GLU A 316 -32.03 7.51 -3.61
C GLU A 316 -31.36 7.55 -5.00
N MET A 317 -31.56 6.52 -5.84
CA MET A 317 -30.84 6.38 -7.11
C MET A 317 -31.59 6.86 -8.36
N GLY A 318 -32.83 7.34 -8.24
CA GLY A 318 -33.65 7.78 -9.37
C GLY A 318 -33.13 8.96 -10.17
N ASN A 319 -32.05 9.63 -9.74
CA ASN A 319 -31.48 10.82 -10.39
C ASN A 319 -30.12 10.56 -11.08
N VAL A 320 -29.59 9.34 -11.04
CA VAL A 320 -28.27 9.00 -11.62
C VAL A 320 -28.42 8.38 -13.01
N GLU A 321 -29.53 7.69 -13.31
CA GLU A 321 -29.82 7.18 -14.65
C GLU A 321 -29.96 8.30 -15.69
N SER A 322 -30.42 9.49 -15.29
CA SER A 322 -30.52 10.66 -16.18
C SER A 322 -29.17 11.26 -16.60
N LEU A 323 -28.05 10.83 -15.98
CA LEU A 323 -26.70 11.31 -16.29
C LEU A 323 -25.92 10.33 -17.18
N GLN A 324 -26.56 9.25 -17.64
CA GLN A 324 -25.93 8.28 -18.52
C GLN A 324 -25.94 8.76 -19.97
N PHE A 325 -24.77 8.78 -20.60
CA PHE A 325 -24.60 9.04 -22.04
C PHE A 325 -24.46 7.72 -22.79
N ASP A 326 -25.01 7.67 -24.00
CA ASP A 326 -24.77 6.59 -24.95
C ASP A 326 -23.32 6.64 -25.45
N PHE A 327 -22.70 5.46 -25.60
CA PHE A 327 -21.31 5.39 -26.07
C PHE A 327 -21.12 6.05 -27.44
N GLU A 328 -22.09 5.88 -28.33
CA GLU A 328 -22.08 6.45 -29.68
C GLU A 328 -22.06 7.98 -29.68
N VAL A 329 -22.76 8.61 -28.74
CA VAL A 329 -22.75 10.07 -28.58
C VAL A 329 -21.36 10.55 -28.16
N ILE A 330 -20.73 9.86 -27.20
CA ILE A 330 -19.38 10.21 -26.73
C ILE A 330 -18.32 9.91 -27.79
N ARG A 331 -18.46 8.80 -28.52
CA ARG A 331 -17.57 8.43 -29.63
C ARG A 331 -17.62 9.50 -30.71
N ALA A 332 -18.81 9.94 -31.12
CA ALA A 332 -18.97 11.02 -32.09
C ALA A 332 -18.40 12.35 -31.56
N ALA A 333 -18.70 12.70 -30.30
CA ALA A 333 -18.23 13.94 -29.70
C ALA A 333 -16.70 14.04 -29.58
N THR A 334 -16.00 12.91 -29.47
CA THR A 334 -14.54 12.84 -29.32
C THR A 334 -13.80 12.50 -30.62
N ASP A 335 -14.51 12.46 -31.76
CA ASP A 335 -13.99 12.00 -33.06
C ASP A 335 -13.32 10.61 -32.94
N ASP A 336 -14.08 9.65 -32.44
CA ASP A 336 -13.64 8.29 -32.13
C ASP A 336 -12.40 8.21 -31.23
N PHE A 337 -12.36 9.07 -30.21
CA PHE A 337 -11.22 9.19 -29.29
C PHE A 337 -9.89 9.44 -30.03
N SER A 338 -9.95 10.29 -31.07
CA SER A 338 -8.79 10.69 -31.87
C SER A 338 -7.65 11.22 -31.00
N ASP A 339 -6.41 10.84 -31.34
CA ASP A 339 -5.21 11.33 -30.65
C ASP A 339 -5.07 12.87 -30.77
N ALA A 340 -5.68 13.50 -31.78
CA ALA A 340 -5.72 14.96 -31.91
C ALA A 340 -6.50 15.65 -30.78
N ASN A 341 -7.50 14.97 -30.23
CA ASN A 341 -8.34 15.47 -29.14
C ASN A 341 -7.78 15.10 -27.76
N LYS A 342 -6.59 14.52 -27.67
CA LYS A 342 -6.03 14.04 -26.41
C LYS A 342 -5.52 15.20 -25.54
N LEU A 343 -6.17 15.41 -24.41
CA LEU A 343 -5.80 16.43 -23.44
C LEU A 343 -4.65 15.97 -22.52
N GLY A 344 -4.64 14.68 -22.16
CA GLY A 344 -3.63 14.12 -21.28
C GLY A 344 -3.74 12.61 -21.06
N LYS A 345 -2.74 12.05 -20.37
CA LYS A 345 -2.70 10.65 -19.93
C LYS A 345 -2.32 10.61 -18.45
N GLY A 346 -3.25 10.19 -17.60
CA GLY A 346 -3.02 9.99 -16.17
C GLY A 346 -2.77 8.52 -15.83
N GLY A 347 -2.59 8.22 -14.53
CA GLY A 347 -2.49 6.84 -14.03
C GLY A 347 -3.76 6.00 -14.23
N PHE A 348 -4.88 6.67 -14.53
CA PHE A 348 -6.22 6.09 -14.49
C PHE A 348 -6.90 6.03 -15.87
N GLY A 349 -6.30 6.61 -16.90
CA GLY A 349 -6.89 6.63 -18.24
C GLY A 349 -6.39 7.77 -19.12
N LEU A 350 -6.98 7.83 -20.31
CA LEU A 350 -6.77 8.89 -21.28
C LEU A 350 -7.91 9.91 -21.13
N VAL A 351 -7.59 11.18 -21.27
CA VAL A 351 -8.58 12.27 -21.25
C VAL A 351 -8.61 12.91 -22.63
N TYR A 352 -9.81 13.00 -23.19
CA TYR A 352 -10.08 13.57 -24.50
C TYR A 352 -10.94 14.81 -24.39
N GLU A 353 -10.67 15.80 -25.22
CA GLU A 353 -11.59 16.87 -25.53
C GLU A 353 -12.71 16.32 -26.43
N GLY A 354 -13.91 16.83 -26.25
CA GLY A 354 -15.01 16.51 -27.14
C GLY A 354 -16.02 17.64 -27.20
N LYS A 355 -16.86 17.60 -28.22
CA LYS A 355 -17.94 18.56 -28.41
C LYS A 355 -19.24 17.82 -28.70
N LEU A 356 -20.20 17.98 -27.78
CA LEU A 356 -21.54 17.42 -27.94
C LEU A 356 -22.28 18.11 -29.10
N SER A 357 -23.31 17.47 -29.63
CA SER A 357 -24.12 17.98 -30.75
C SER A 357 -24.80 19.32 -30.46
N ASN A 358 -25.08 19.60 -29.18
CA ASN A 358 -25.60 20.89 -28.71
C ASN A 358 -24.53 22.00 -28.64
N GLY A 359 -23.28 21.72 -29.03
CA GLY A 359 -22.16 22.64 -29.02
C GLY A 359 -21.39 22.70 -27.69
N GLN A 360 -21.82 21.97 -26.67
CA GLN A 360 -21.16 21.96 -25.36
C GLN A 360 -19.82 21.22 -25.43
N GLU A 361 -18.75 21.90 -25.02
CA GLU A 361 -17.42 21.31 -24.86
C GLU A 361 -17.34 20.47 -23.59
N ILE A 362 -16.73 19.29 -23.71
CA ILE A 362 -16.62 18.29 -22.65
C ILE A 362 -15.22 17.73 -22.56
N ALA A 363 -14.85 17.25 -21.37
CA ALA A 363 -13.66 16.44 -21.17
C ALA A 363 -14.08 15.00 -20.84
N VAL A 364 -13.62 14.03 -21.64
CA VAL A 364 -13.99 12.62 -21.51
C VAL A 364 -12.80 11.83 -20.98
N LYS A 365 -12.90 11.39 -19.73
CA LYS A 365 -11.93 10.48 -19.10
C LYS A 365 -12.32 9.04 -19.39
N ARG A 366 -11.57 8.38 -20.27
CA ARG A 366 -11.74 6.96 -20.63
C ARG A 366 -10.85 6.10 -19.75
N LEU A 367 -11.46 5.37 -18.82
CA LEU A 367 -10.75 4.53 -17.86
C LEU A 367 -10.22 3.25 -18.54
N SER A 368 -9.08 2.76 -18.07
CA SER A 368 -8.41 1.61 -18.67
C SER A 368 -9.21 0.32 -18.53
N LYS A 369 -9.36 -0.42 -19.64
CA LYS A 369 -10.16 -1.65 -19.77
C LYS A 369 -9.66 -2.85 -18.94
N ASN A 370 -8.42 -2.81 -18.45
CA ASN A 370 -7.71 -3.99 -17.91
C ASN A 370 -7.30 -3.87 -16.43
N SER A 371 -7.77 -2.87 -15.68
CA SER A 371 -7.44 -2.73 -14.27
C SER A 371 -8.70 -2.90 -13.40
N GLY A 372 -8.67 -3.82 -12.45
CA GLY A 372 -9.72 -3.90 -11.40
C GLY A 372 -9.79 -2.65 -10.51
N GLN A 373 -8.88 -1.70 -10.72
CA GLN A 373 -8.88 -0.38 -10.11
C GLN A 373 -9.77 0.61 -10.85
N GLY A 374 -9.84 0.55 -12.20
CA GLY A 374 -10.66 1.45 -13.01
C GLY A 374 -12.16 1.32 -12.71
N ASP A 375 -12.68 0.12 -12.48
CA ASP A 375 -14.08 -0.08 -12.09
C ASP A 375 -14.41 0.51 -10.70
N LEU A 376 -13.48 0.41 -9.75
CA LEU A 376 -13.66 0.98 -8.40
C LEU A 376 -13.62 2.51 -8.46
N GLU A 377 -12.70 3.08 -9.23
CA GLU A 377 -12.60 4.53 -9.46
C GLU A 377 -13.83 5.07 -10.18
N PHE A 378 -14.28 4.38 -11.24
CA PHE A 378 -15.52 4.71 -11.94
C PHE A 378 -16.69 4.77 -10.96
N LYS A 379 -16.87 3.72 -10.15
CA LYS A 379 -17.94 3.67 -9.16
C LYS A 379 -17.80 4.79 -8.12
N ASN A 380 -16.60 5.08 -7.64
CA ASN A 380 -16.38 6.20 -6.71
C ASN A 380 -16.74 7.53 -7.36
N GLU A 381 -16.24 7.84 -8.55
CA GLU A 381 -16.47 9.12 -9.22
C GLU A 381 -17.95 9.31 -9.54
N VAL A 382 -18.65 8.29 -10.06
CA VAL A 382 -20.09 8.37 -10.34
C VAL A 382 -20.92 8.56 -9.07
N VAL A 383 -20.62 7.81 -7.99
CA VAL A 383 -21.40 7.88 -6.75
C VAL A 383 -21.12 9.17 -5.97
N LEU A 384 -19.88 9.64 -5.97
CA LEU A 384 -19.43 10.79 -5.19
C LEU A 384 -19.65 12.12 -5.92
N VAL A 385 -19.17 12.21 -7.16
CA VAL A 385 -19.00 13.50 -7.86
C VAL A 385 -20.29 13.96 -8.53
N ALA A 386 -21.19 13.04 -8.89
CA ALA A 386 -22.49 13.39 -9.48
C ALA A 386 -23.32 14.33 -8.58
N LYS A 387 -23.04 14.35 -7.27
CA LYS A 387 -23.74 15.19 -6.28
C LYS A 387 -22.96 16.43 -5.84
N LEU A 388 -21.73 16.63 -6.34
CA LEU A 388 -20.89 17.76 -5.96
C LEU A 388 -21.10 18.93 -6.91
N GLN A 389 -21.43 20.09 -6.36
CA GLN A 389 -21.60 21.32 -7.12
C GLN A 389 -20.96 22.47 -6.34
N HIS A 390 -19.79 22.89 -6.80
CA HIS A 390 -19.07 24.01 -6.21
C HIS A 390 -18.17 24.67 -7.26
N ARG A 391 -18.01 26.00 -7.19
CA ARG A 391 -17.24 26.77 -8.19
C ARG A 391 -15.77 26.35 -8.31
N ASN A 392 -15.21 25.81 -7.23
CA ASN A 392 -13.81 25.34 -7.15
C ASN A 392 -13.65 23.82 -7.30
N LEU A 393 -14.67 23.11 -7.78
CA LEU A 393 -14.58 21.70 -8.15
C LEU A 393 -14.93 21.54 -9.64
N VAL A 394 -14.33 20.57 -10.32
CA VAL A 394 -14.73 20.21 -11.69
C VAL A 394 -16.04 19.45 -11.64
N ARG A 395 -17.02 19.91 -12.43
CA ARG A 395 -18.36 19.30 -12.47
C ARG A 395 -18.39 18.07 -13.37
N LEU A 396 -18.83 16.94 -12.80
CA LEU A 396 -19.22 15.76 -13.57
C LEU A 396 -20.56 16.06 -14.26
N LEU A 397 -20.59 15.94 -15.59
CA LEU A 397 -21.79 16.10 -16.41
C LEU A 397 -22.53 14.79 -16.59
N GLY A 398 -21.81 13.67 -16.58
CA GLY A 398 -22.38 12.34 -16.66
C GLY A 398 -21.34 11.25 -16.86
N PHE A 399 -21.81 10.06 -17.23
CA PHE A 399 -20.94 8.90 -17.44
C PHE A 399 -21.48 8.02 -18.57
N CYS A 400 -20.63 7.16 -19.13
CA CYS A 400 -21.05 6.10 -20.03
C CYS A 400 -20.59 4.75 -19.47
N LEU A 401 -21.54 3.82 -19.37
CA LEU A 401 -21.33 2.45 -18.93
C LEU A 401 -21.93 1.50 -19.98
N GLU A 402 -21.12 1.07 -20.94
CA GLU A 402 -21.57 0.18 -22.01
C GLU A 402 -20.52 -0.91 -22.28
N GLY A 403 -20.90 -2.17 -22.11
CA GLY A 403 -19.98 -3.31 -22.19
C GLY A 403 -18.76 -3.14 -21.27
N ASN A 404 -17.57 -3.03 -21.88
CA ASN A 404 -16.29 -2.83 -21.19
C ASN A 404 -15.85 -1.35 -21.14
N GLU A 405 -16.64 -0.43 -21.67
CA GLU A 405 -16.34 1.00 -21.62
C GLU A 405 -16.77 1.60 -20.29
N ARG A 406 -15.90 2.44 -19.74
CA ARG A 406 -16.09 3.20 -18.50
C ARG A 406 -15.62 4.62 -18.78
N LEU A 407 -16.56 5.49 -19.12
CA LEU A 407 -16.25 6.88 -19.49
C LEU A 407 -16.88 7.83 -18.47
N LEU A 408 -16.12 8.83 -18.05
CA LEU A 408 -16.60 9.91 -17.21
C LEU A 408 -16.57 11.21 -18.03
N VAL A 409 -17.68 11.93 -18.04
CA VAL A 409 -17.87 13.13 -18.86
C VAL A 409 -17.90 14.34 -17.93
N TYR A 410 -16.91 15.20 -18.07
CA TYR A 410 -16.70 16.41 -17.27
C TYR A 410 -16.94 17.67 -18.08
N GLU A 411 -17.17 18.78 -17.39
CA GLU A 411 -17.03 20.10 -18.03
C GLU A 411 -15.60 20.28 -18.57
N PHE A 412 -15.47 20.87 -19.75
CA PHE A 412 -14.16 21.22 -20.28
C PHE A 412 -13.60 22.45 -19.55
N VAL A 413 -12.33 22.36 -19.13
CA VAL A 413 -11.63 23.41 -18.39
C VAL A 413 -10.39 23.83 -19.19
N PRO A 414 -10.37 25.04 -19.80
CA PRO A 414 -9.49 25.34 -20.94
C PRO A 414 -8.02 25.56 -20.57
N ASN A 415 -7.72 26.08 -19.37
CA ASN A 415 -6.35 26.45 -19.00
C ASN A 415 -5.56 25.30 -18.37
N ARG A 416 -5.85 24.04 -18.70
CA ARG A 416 -5.12 22.83 -18.23
C ARG A 416 -4.95 22.82 -16.69
N SER A 417 -4.00 22.02 -16.19
CA SER A 417 -3.69 21.88 -14.77
C SER A 417 -2.63 22.87 -14.29
N LEU A 418 -2.65 23.19 -12.99
CA LEU A 418 -1.80 24.17 -12.33
C LEU A 418 -0.31 23.86 -12.48
N ASP A 419 0.06 22.58 -12.46
CA ASP A 419 1.44 22.11 -12.65
C ASP A 419 2.07 22.56 -13.98
N HIS A 420 1.26 22.73 -15.04
CA HIS A 420 1.73 23.23 -16.33
C HIS A 420 2.15 24.70 -16.29
N TYR A 421 1.73 25.45 -15.27
CA TYR A 421 2.10 26.85 -15.10
C TYR A 421 3.21 27.01 -14.08
N ILE A 422 3.04 26.46 -12.87
CA ILE A 422 3.96 26.74 -11.76
C ILE A 422 5.36 26.13 -11.94
N PHE A 423 5.50 25.04 -12.72
CA PHE A 423 6.79 24.36 -12.93
C PHE A 423 7.44 24.66 -14.29
N ASP A 424 6.75 25.37 -15.19
CA ASP A 424 7.32 25.83 -16.46
C ASP A 424 7.78 27.28 -16.30
N PRO A 425 9.10 27.57 -16.34
CA PRO A 425 9.61 28.93 -16.14
C PRO A 425 8.99 29.98 -17.05
N LYS A 426 8.58 29.62 -18.28
CA LYS A 426 7.97 30.55 -19.23
C LYS A 426 6.52 30.87 -18.88
N LYS A 427 5.79 29.89 -18.36
CA LYS A 427 4.36 30.03 -18.01
C LYS A 427 4.15 30.50 -16.58
N SER A 428 5.12 30.24 -15.70
CA SER A 428 5.13 30.67 -14.30
C SER A 428 5.01 32.19 -14.18
N ALA A 429 5.61 32.94 -15.12
CA ALA A 429 5.49 34.39 -15.24
C ALA A 429 4.05 34.89 -15.51
N ASN A 430 3.14 34.03 -16.00
CA ASN A 430 1.73 34.38 -16.17
C ASN A 430 0.93 34.28 -14.86
N LEU A 431 1.51 33.71 -13.81
CA LEU A 431 0.92 33.60 -12.48
C LEU A 431 1.65 34.52 -11.50
N ASP A 432 1.28 35.80 -11.52
CA ASP A 432 1.66 36.75 -10.49
C ASP A 432 1.12 36.34 -9.10
N TRP A 433 1.55 37.07 -8.06
CA TRP A 433 1.15 36.76 -6.70
C TRP A 433 -0.36 36.79 -6.50
N GLU A 434 -1.04 37.79 -7.07
CA GLU A 434 -2.49 37.94 -6.92
C GLU A 434 -3.23 36.69 -7.45
N ARG A 435 -2.85 36.20 -8.64
CA ARG A 435 -3.40 34.97 -9.21
C ARG A 435 -3.05 33.75 -8.38
N ARG A 436 -1.80 33.58 -7.95
CA ARG A 436 -1.40 32.44 -7.08
C ARG A 436 -2.16 32.44 -5.76
N TYR A 437 -2.35 33.60 -5.16
CA TYR A 437 -3.08 33.75 -3.91
C TYR A 437 -4.59 33.47 -4.09
N LYS A 438 -5.18 33.92 -5.20
CA LYS A 438 -6.55 33.57 -5.61
C LYS A 438 -6.71 32.05 -5.80
N ILE A 439 -5.71 31.40 -6.41
CA ILE A 439 -5.65 29.95 -6.58
C ILE A 439 -5.58 29.24 -5.22
N ILE A 440 -4.68 29.65 -4.32
CA ILE A 440 -4.58 29.10 -2.96
C ILE A 440 -5.93 29.20 -2.22
N LYS A 441 -6.57 30.37 -2.25
CA LYS A 441 -7.89 30.59 -1.63
C LYS A 441 -8.98 29.73 -2.26
N GLY A 442 -8.99 29.59 -3.58
CA GLY A 442 -9.98 28.78 -4.28
C GLY A 442 -9.84 27.29 -3.98
N ILE A 443 -8.61 26.77 -3.93
CA ILE A 443 -8.35 25.38 -3.51
C ILE A 443 -8.82 25.17 -2.06
N ALA A 444 -8.49 26.09 -1.16
CA ALA A 444 -8.89 25.99 0.25
C ALA A 444 -10.42 25.94 0.41
N ARG A 445 -11.16 26.78 -0.33
CA ARG A 445 -12.63 26.76 -0.37
C ARG A 445 -13.18 25.47 -0.96
N GLY A 446 -12.56 24.94 -2.01
CA GLY A 446 -12.94 23.66 -2.61
C GLY A 446 -12.80 22.50 -1.63
N LEU A 447 -11.71 22.43 -0.86
CA LEU A 447 -11.52 21.42 0.17
C LEU A 447 -12.46 21.60 1.37
N LEU A 448 -12.66 22.84 1.84
CA LEU A 448 -13.62 23.13 2.90
C LEU A 448 -15.02 22.60 2.52
N TYR A 449 -15.44 22.86 1.28
CA TYR A 449 -16.72 22.33 0.78
C TYR A 449 -16.78 20.80 0.87
N LEU A 450 -15.72 20.09 0.48
CA LEU A 450 -15.68 18.61 0.55
C LEU A 450 -15.70 18.08 1.99
N HIS A 451 -15.07 18.79 2.93
CA HIS A 451 -14.89 18.34 4.30
C HIS A 451 -16.10 18.64 5.19
N GLU A 452 -16.78 19.77 4.96
CA GLU A 452 -17.78 20.32 5.88
C GLU A 452 -19.10 20.71 5.20
N ASP A 453 -19.08 21.38 4.04
CA ASP A 453 -20.31 21.97 3.46
C ASP A 453 -21.08 21.03 2.51
N SER A 454 -20.45 19.97 2.02
CA SER A 454 -21.12 18.98 1.16
C SER A 454 -22.04 18.07 1.99
N ARG A 455 -23.12 17.58 1.35
CA ARG A 455 -24.09 16.66 2.00
C ARG A 455 -23.42 15.44 2.65
N LEU A 456 -22.31 14.99 2.08
CA LEU A 456 -21.49 13.90 2.60
C LEU A 456 -20.08 14.44 2.79
N ARG A 457 -19.42 14.06 3.89
CA ARG A 457 -17.99 14.38 4.09
C ARG A 457 -17.15 13.53 3.15
N ILE A 458 -16.35 14.18 2.31
CA ILE A 458 -15.51 13.55 1.29
C ILE A 458 -14.05 13.89 1.53
N ILE A 459 -13.20 12.86 1.57
CA ILE A 459 -11.74 13.01 1.65
C ILE A 459 -11.16 12.69 0.27
N HIS A 460 -10.42 13.62 -0.32
CA HIS A 460 -9.92 13.57 -1.69
C HIS A 460 -8.78 12.54 -1.88
N ARG A 461 -7.81 12.51 -0.96
CA ARG A 461 -6.66 11.58 -0.88
C ARG A 461 -5.60 11.67 -1.99
N ASP A 462 -5.86 12.39 -3.08
CA ASP A 462 -4.86 12.65 -4.14
C ASP A 462 -4.82 14.11 -4.59
N LEU A 463 -4.87 15.06 -3.64
CA LEU A 463 -4.73 16.48 -3.97
C LEU A 463 -3.27 16.80 -4.34
N LYS A 464 -3.08 17.39 -5.53
CA LYS A 464 -1.77 17.80 -6.07
C LYS A 464 -1.94 18.84 -7.18
N ALA A 465 -0.85 19.49 -7.60
CA ALA A 465 -0.90 20.52 -8.65
C ALA A 465 -1.49 20.00 -9.98
N ALA A 466 -1.20 18.76 -10.35
CA ALA A 466 -1.74 18.13 -11.57
C ALA A 466 -3.26 17.89 -11.53
N ASN A 467 -3.85 17.86 -10.33
CA ASN A 467 -5.29 17.63 -10.13
C ASN A 467 -6.06 18.94 -9.87
N VAL A 468 -5.42 20.10 -9.98
CA VAL A 468 -6.07 21.42 -9.94
C VAL A 468 -6.10 21.99 -11.34
N LEU A 469 -7.27 22.05 -11.98
CA LEU A 469 -7.48 22.66 -13.29
C LEU A 469 -7.75 24.16 -13.16
N LEU A 470 -7.49 24.92 -14.23
CA LEU A 470 -7.70 26.36 -14.26
C LEU A 470 -8.77 26.72 -15.31
N ASP A 471 -9.81 27.42 -14.89
CA ASP A 471 -10.83 27.92 -15.81
C ASP A 471 -10.33 29.12 -16.65
N ILE A 472 -11.17 29.65 -17.53
CA ILE A 472 -10.85 30.77 -18.43
C ILE A 472 -10.40 32.04 -17.68
N GLU A 473 -10.80 32.21 -16.42
CA GLU A 473 -10.44 33.32 -15.54
C GLU A 473 -9.28 32.98 -14.60
N MET A 474 -8.61 31.85 -14.82
CA MET A 474 -7.54 31.30 -13.98
C MET A 474 -7.99 30.97 -12.55
N ASN A 475 -9.28 30.69 -12.33
CA ASN A 475 -9.76 30.18 -11.06
C ASN A 475 -9.48 28.67 -10.95
N PRO A 476 -9.14 28.16 -9.75
CA PRO A 476 -8.87 26.75 -9.56
C PRO A 476 -10.15 25.92 -9.47
N LYS A 477 -10.11 24.73 -10.08
CA LYS A 477 -11.10 23.67 -9.96
C LYS A 477 -10.40 22.35 -9.62
N ILE A 478 -10.71 21.79 -8.44
CA ILE A 478 -10.18 20.49 -8.00
C ILE A 478 -10.84 19.38 -8.84
N SER A 479 -10.04 18.43 -9.29
CA SER A 479 -10.42 17.32 -10.18
C SER A 479 -9.83 15.99 -9.70
N ASP A 480 -10.21 14.90 -10.37
CA ASP A 480 -9.71 13.53 -10.14
C ASP A 480 -10.07 12.92 -8.77
N PHE A 481 -11.37 12.62 -8.59
CA PHE A 481 -11.93 12.04 -7.37
C PHE A 481 -11.89 10.50 -7.33
N GLY A 482 -11.17 9.82 -8.23
CA GLY A 482 -11.12 8.35 -8.30
C GLY A 482 -10.70 7.69 -6.98
N MET A 483 -9.90 8.40 -6.19
CA MET A 483 -9.39 7.96 -4.88
C MET A 483 -10.26 8.39 -3.70
N ALA A 484 -11.25 9.24 -3.93
CA ALA A 484 -12.01 9.88 -2.87
C ALA A 484 -12.83 8.86 -2.07
N ARG A 485 -13.10 9.17 -0.80
CA ARG A 485 -13.87 8.33 0.10
C ARG A 485 -14.91 9.13 0.87
N MET A 486 -16.08 8.53 1.07
CA MET A 486 -17.07 9.03 2.02
C MET A 486 -16.67 8.63 3.42
N CYS A 487 -16.79 9.56 4.36
CA CYS A 487 -16.88 9.25 5.76
C CYS A 487 -18.31 9.56 6.22
N VAL A 488 -18.90 8.64 7.01
CA VAL A 488 -20.14 8.96 7.73
C VAL A 488 -19.83 10.15 8.65
N LEU A 489 -20.77 11.10 8.78
CA LEU A 489 -20.54 12.39 9.48
C LEU A 489 -19.91 12.25 10.88
N ASP A 490 -20.20 11.14 11.57
CA ASP A 490 -19.70 10.83 12.92
C ASP A 490 -18.34 10.10 12.94
N GLN A 491 -17.82 9.67 11.79
CA GLN A 491 -16.48 9.11 11.64
C GLN A 491 -15.55 10.19 11.07
N THR A 492 -14.63 10.68 11.90
CA THR A 492 -13.62 11.69 11.50
C THR A 492 -12.41 11.09 10.79
N GLU A 493 -12.23 9.77 10.90
CA GLU A 493 -11.06 9.04 10.40
C GLU A 493 -11.49 7.70 9.77
N GLY A 494 -10.82 7.32 8.69
CA GLY A 494 -10.96 6.03 8.03
C GLY A 494 -9.62 5.30 7.94
N SER A 495 -9.66 3.98 7.80
CA SER A 495 -8.47 3.16 7.59
C SER A 495 -8.63 2.31 6.33
N THR A 496 -7.54 2.14 5.58
CA THR A 496 -7.51 1.34 4.36
C THR A 496 -6.20 0.56 4.25
N ASN A 497 -6.31 -0.73 3.93
CA ASN A 497 -5.13 -1.55 3.61
C ASN A 497 -4.55 -1.21 2.23
N ARG A 498 -5.30 -0.46 1.41
CA ARG A 498 -4.90 -0.03 0.08
C ARG A 498 -4.50 1.44 0.09
N ILE A 499 -3.21 1.69 0.24
CA ILE A 499 -2.60 3.02 0.18
C ILE A 499 -2.47 3.43 -1.28
N VAL A 500 -3.03 4.59 -1.61
CA VAL A 500 -3.09 5.11 -2.98
C VAL A 500 -2.96 6.63 -2.97
N GLY A 501 -2.33 7.23 -3.96
CA GLY A 501 -2.10 8.68 -4.01
C GLY A 501 -0.69 9.00 -4.46
N THR A 502 -0.35 10.27 -4.49
CA THR A 502 0.92 10.74 -5.05
C THR A 502 1.98 10.95 -3.96
N TYR A 503 3.12 10.27 -4.10
CA TYR A 503 4.25 10.42 -3.18
C TYR A 503 4.72 11.88 -3.09
N GLY A 504 5.07 12.33 -1.88
CA GLY A 504 5.38 13.73 -1.57
C GLY A 504 4.17 14.56 -1.10
N TYR A 505 2.95 14.24 -1.55
CA TYR A 505 1.72 14.89 -1.09
C TYR A 505 0.99 14.10 -0.01
N MET A 506 1.23 12.80 0.08
CA MET A 506 0.59 11.94 1.08
C MET A 506 1.06 12.30 2.48
N ALA A 507 0.09 12.48 3.39
CA ALA A 507 0.37 12.63 4.80
C ALA A 507 1.07 11.38 5.36
N PRO A 508 2.01 11.52 6.32
CA PRO A 508 2.80 10.41 6.84
C PRO A 508 1.94 9.28 7.42
N GLU A 509 0.92 9.59 8.22
CA GLU A 509 0.02 8.61 8.81
C GLU A 509 -0.75 7.83 7.74
N TYR A 510 -1.08 8.48 6.63
CA TYR A 510 -1.75 7.87 5.51
C TYR A 510 -0.81 6.99 4.68
N ALA A 511 0.38 7.50 4.36
CA ALA A 511 1.39 6.78 3.60
C ALA A 511 1.95 5.56 4.35
N MET A 512 1.99 5.61 5.68
CA MET A 512 2.58 4.56 6.52
C MET A 512 1.55 3.56 7.07
N LEU A 513 0.36 4.03 7.45
CA LEU A 513 -0.63 3.22 8.18
C LEU A 513 -1.94 3.04 7.41
N GLY A 514 -2.10 3.71 6.26
CA GLY A 514 -3.36 3.74 5.53
C GLY A 514 -4.47 4.49 6.27
N GLN A 515 -4.13 5.28 7.29
CA GLN A 515 -5.09 6.10 8.03
C GLN A 515 -5.33 7.39 7.27
N PHE A 516 -6.56 7.64 6.85
CA PHE A 516 -6.91 8.86 6.12
C PHE A 516 -8.00 9.62 6.88
N SER A 517 -7.89 10.94 6.89
CA SER A 517 -8.88 11.85 7.45
C SER A 517 -8.90 13.15 6.63
N ILE A 518 -9.77 14.08 7.00
CA ILE A 518 -9.72 15.44 6.46
C ILE A 518 -8.34 16.09 6.65
N LYS A 519 -7.61 15.71 7.72
CA LYS A 519 -6.25 16.22 8.01
C LYS A 519 -5.19 15.66 7.07
N SER A 520 -5.46 14.56 6.39
CA SER A 520 -4.57 14.04 5.35
C SER A 520 -4.65 14.91 4.08
N ASP A 521 -5.84 15.39 3.71
CA ASP A 521 -6.00 16.37 2.63
C ASP A 521 -5.41 17.75 3.00
N VAL A 522 -5.53 18.18 4.27
CA VAL A 522 -4.89 19.40 4.78
C VAL A 522 -3.38 19.33 4.60
N PHE A 523 -2.76 18.19 4.90
CA PHE A 523 -1.32 17.99 4.66
C PHE A 523 -0.99 18.15 3.18
N SER A 524 -1.72 17.48 2.28
CA SER A 524 -1.53 17.61 0.82
C SER A 524 -1.71 19.06 0.34
N PHE A 525 -2.65 19.80 0.92
CA PHE A 525 -2.85 21.22 0.65
C PHE A 525 -1.65 22.08 1.10
N GLY A 526 -1.09 21.80 2.28
CA GLY A 526 0.11 22.47 2.75
C GLY A 526 1.31 22.25 1.84
N VAL A 527 1.51 21.02 1.36
CA VAL A 527 2.53 20.70 0.33
C VAL A 527 2.29 21.49 -0.95
N LEU A 528 1.05 21.47 -1.46
CA LEU A 528 0.68 22.19 -2.67
C LEU A 528 0.88 23.71 -2.53
N MET A 529 0.62 24.28 -1.34
CA MET A 529 0.88 25.69 -1.07
C MET A 529 2.37 26.03 -1.18
N MET A 530 3.27 25.15 -0.70
CA MET A 530 4.72 25.35 -0.84
C MET A 530 5.15 25.32 -2.32
N GLU A 531 4.59 24.42 -3.11
CA GLU A 531 4.87 24.37 -4.56
C GLU A 531 4.39 25.64 -5.27
N ILE A 532 3.20 26.16 -4.91
CA ILE A 532 2.67 27.38 -5.50
C ILE A 532 3.55 28.59 -5.16
N ILE A 533 4.03 28.71 -3.92
CA ILE A 533 4.86 29.84 -3.50
C ILE A 533 6.28 29.76 -4.07
N SER A 534 6.84 28.56 -4.15
CA SER A 534 8.22 28.37 -4.62
C SER A 534 8.37 28.22 -6.12
N GLY A 535 7.31 27.82 -6.83
CA GLY A 535 7.42 27.38 -8.22
C GLY A 535 8.25 26.10 -8.38
N GLN A 536 8.53 25.39 -7.27
CA GLN A 536 9.37 24.20 -7.24
C GLN A 536 8.52 22.96 -6.96
N LYS A 537 8.82 21.89 -7.69
CA LYS A 537 8.12 20.62 -7.53
C LYS A 537 8.71 19.83 -6.37
N ILE A 538 7.85 19.34 -5.48
CA ILE A 538 8.25 18.62 -4.25
C ILE A 538 9.18 17.43 -4.52
N THR A 539 9.02 16.75 -5.66
CA THR A 539 9.77 15.53 -6.02
C THR A 539 11.12 15.78 -6.67
N SER A 540 11.42 17.00 -7.10
CA SER A 540 12.64 17.33 -7.86
C SER A 540 13.37 18.56 -7.33
N PHE A 541 13.02 19.01 -6.13
CA PHE A 541 13.70 20.12 -5.47
C PHE A 541 15.11 19.68 -5.05
N HIS A 542 16.09 20.51 -5.40
CA HIS A 542 17.50 20.36 -5.06
C HIS A 542 18.09 21.74 -4.77
N GLU A 543 18.72 21.91 -3.61
CA GLU A 543 19.44 23.14 -3.28
C GLU A 543 20.88 22.84 -2.90
N GLY A 544 21.82 23.27 -3.76
CA GLY A 544 23.24 23.00 -3.59
C GLY A 544 23.61 21.51 -3.79
N GLU A 545 24.76 21.11 -3.23
CA GLU A 545 25.28 19.73 -3.33
C GLU A 545 24.59 18.73 -2.37
N ASN A 546 23.84 19.21 -1.37
CA ASN A 546 23.08 18.38 -0.43
C ASN A 546 21.61 18.22 -0.89
N ARG A 547 21.10 16.98 -0.88
CA ARG A 547 19.70 16.69 -1.23
C ARG A 547 18.75 17.07 -0.09
N GLU A 548 18.41 18.35 0.03
CA GLU A 548 17.35 18.80 0.94
C GLU A 548 15.97 18.71 0.28
N TYR A 549 14.94 18.24 1.01
CA TYR A 549 13.55 18.22 0.55
C TYR A 549 12.87 19.57 0.79
N LEU A 550 11.97 20.00 -0.10
CA LEU A 550 11.34 21.33 -0.06
C LEU A 550 10.68 21.66 1.29
N LEU A 551 10.05 20.70 1.97
CA LEU A 551 9.45 20.93 3.29
C LEU A 551 10.50 21.17 4.38
N SER A 552 11.62 20.43 4.35
CA SER A 552 12.76 20.65 5.27
C SER A 552 13.38 22.01 5.03
N TYR A 553 13.59 22.37 3.76
CA TYR A 553 14.10 23.65 3.35
C TYR A 553 13.18 24.81 3.78
N ALA A 554 11.88 24.68 3.55
CA ALA A 554 10.88 25.67 3.98
C ALA A 554 10.88 25.86 5.49
N TRP A 555 10.92 24.76 6.25
CA TRP A 555 10.97 24.80 7.71
C TRP A 555 12.24 25.45 8.24
N LYS A 556 13.42 25.10 7.68
CA LYS A 556 14.70 25.70 8.05
C LYS A 556 14.70 27.21 7.82
N ASN A 557 14.33 27.65 6.61
CA ASN A 557 14.28 29.08 6.28
C ASN A 557 13.24 29.83 7.13
N TRP A 558 12.10 29.21 7.43
CA TRP A 558 11.12 29.83 8.33
C TRP A 558 11.66 30.00 9.75
N ARG A 559 12.32 28.99 10.30
CA ARG A 559 12.92 29.03 11.64
C ARG A 559 14.04 30.07 11.74
N GLU A 560 14.84 30.22 10.69
CA GLU A 560 15.98 31.14 10.63
C GLU A 560 15.57 32.58 10.26
N GLY A 561 14.28 32.84 10.01
CA GLY A 561 13.78 34.17 9.60
C GLY A 561 14.09 34.52 8.13
N THR A 562 14.50 33.54 7.33
CA THR A 562 14.89 33.66 5.92
C THR A 562 13.86 33.07 4.95
N ALA A 563 12.60 32.89 5.38
CA ALA A 563 11.51 32.31 4.57
C ALA A 563 11.30 32.97 3.19
N ALA A 564 11.78 34.20 2.99
CA ALA A 564 11.77 34.86 1.68
C ALA A 564 12.59 34.11 0.61
N ASN A 565 13.56 33.28 1.00
CA ASN A 565 14.35 32.45 0.09
C ASN A 565 13.51 31.39 -0.64
N LEU A 566 12.39 30.96 -0.04
CA LEU A 566 11.49 29.99 -0.64
C LEU A 566 10.67 30.58 -1.80
N ILE A 567 10.55 31.90 -1.88
CA ILE A 567 9.63 32.58 -2.79
C ILE A 567 10.21 32.57 -4.20
N ASP A 568 9.38 32.11 -5.16
CA ASP A 568 9.68 32.15 -6.58
C ASP A 568 10.16 33.55 -7.00
N LEU A 569 11.27 33.62 -7.75
CA LEU A 569 11.86 34.88 -8.20
C LEU A 569 10.87 35.73 -9.01
N THR A 570 9.94 35.09 -9.71
CA THR A 570 8.89 35.76 -10.51
C THR A 570 7.85 36.47 -9.65
N LEU A 571 7.77 36.17 -8.34
CA LEU A 571 6.79 36.74 -7.41
C LEU A 571 7.32 37.92 -6.60
N ARG A 572 8.61 38.28 -6.73
CA ARG A 572 9.26 39.29 -5.85
C ARG A 572 8.64 40.69 -5.87
N SER A 573 7.79 41.01 -6.84
CA SER A 573 7.04 42.27 -6.91
C SER A 573 5.77 42.32 -6.04
N GLY A 574 5.31 41.18 -5.50
CA GLY A 574 4.12 41.11 -4.66
C GLY A 574 4.38 41.39 -3.16
N PRO A 575 3.32 41.51 -2.35
CA PRO A 575 3.42 41.76 -0.91
C PRO A 575 4.10 40.59 -0.17
N LEU A 576 5.37 40.78 0.19
CA LEU A 576 6.19 39.79 0.89
C LEU A 576 5.52 39.29 2.18
N SER A 577 4.85 40.16 2.94
CA SER A 577 4.17 39.79 4.18
C SER A 577 3.07 38.74 3.97
N GLU A 578 2.33 38.81 2.85
CA GLU A 578 1.30 37.81 2.52
C GLU A 578 1.92 36.47 2.13
N MET A 579 3.03 36.50 1.39
CA MET A 579 3.75 35.29 0.98
C MET A 579 4.32 34.56 2.21
N ILE A 580 4.99 35.29 3.10
CA ILE A 580 5.52 34.75 4.35
C ILE A 580 4.39 34.21 5.24
N ARG A 581 3.25 34.91 5.29
CA ARG A 581 2.05 34.43 5.99
C ARG A 581 1.55 33.11 5.39
N CYS A 582 1.52 32.97 4.07
CA CYS A 582 1.14 31.72 3.42
C CYS A 582 2.14 30.59 3.72
N ILE A 583 3.45 30.85 3.69
CA ILE A 583 4.46 29.85 4.10
C ILE A 583 4.18 29.37 5.53
N HIS A 584 3.88 30.29 6.44
CA HIS A 584 3.55 29.94 7.82
C HIS A 584 2.27 29.08 7.93
N ILE A 585 1.20 29.44 7.22
CA ILE A 585 -0.04 28.64 7.16
C ILE A 585 0.25 27.26 6.54
N GLY A 586 1.04 27.19 5.48
CA GLY A 586 1.44 25.94 4.85
C GLY A 586 2.21 25.03 5.81
N LEU A 587 3.10 25.58 6.63
CA LEU A 587 3.80 24.84 7.69
C LEU A 587 2.84 24.31 8.76
N LEU A 588 1.82 25.09 9.16
CA LEU A 588 0.75 24.62 10.05
C LEU A 588 -0.10 23.50 9.43
N CYS A 589 -0.19 23.42 8.10
CA CYS A 589 -0.89 22.34 7.41
C CYS A 589 -0.06 21.04 7.35
N VAL A 590 1.28 21.11 7.32
CA VAL A 590 2.18 19.95 7.17
C VAL A 590 2.79 19.44 8.49
N GLN A 591 2.16 19.77 9.62
CA GLN A 591 2.62 19.33 10.95
C GLN A 591 2.73 17.81 11.04
N ALA A 592 3.77 17.32 11.74
CA ALA A 592 3.99 15.88 11.87
C ALA A 592 2.82 15.18 12.59
N ASN A 593 2.35 15.78 13.68
CA ASN A 593 1.21 15.31 14.43
C ASN A 593 -0.12 15.78 13.81
N VAL A 594 -1.06 14.86 13.66
CA VAL A 594 -2.37 15.07 13.01
C VAL A 594 -3.24 16.06 13.80
N THR A 595 -3.14 16.06 15.13
CA THR A 595 -3.91 16.97 15.99
C THR A 595 -3.50 18.42 15.83
N ASP A 596 -2.23 18.65 15.47
CA ASP A 596 -1.63 19.99 15.40
C ASP A 596 -1.87 20.64 14.03
N ARG A 597 -2.31 19.86 13.04
CA ARG A 597 -2.72 20.39 11.73
C ARG A 597 -4.02 21.15 11.86
N LEU A 598 -4.13 22.27 11.16
CA LEU A 598 -5.38 23.04 11.05
C LEU A 598 -6.50 22.22 10.37
N ASP A 599 -7.75 22.66 10.53
CA ASP A 599 -8.84 22.30 9.62
C ASP A 599 -8.96 23.32 8.47
N MET A 600 -9.69 22.96 7.41
CA MET A 600 -9.81 23.84 6.26
C MET A 600 -10.61 25.11 6.56
N ALA A 601 -11.54 25.09 7.52
CA ALA A 601 -12.27 26.28 7.96
C ALA A 601 -11.32 27.32 8.56
N SER A 602 -10.42 26.90 9.45
CA SER A 602 -9.37 27.72 10.04
C SER A 602 -8.41 28.25 8.99
N VAL A 603 -7.98 27.41 8.04
CA VAL A 603 -7.12 27.83 6.92
C VAL A 603 -7.80 28.92 6.09
N VAL A 604 -9.06 28.74 5.69
CA VAL A 604 -9.82 29.74 4.90
C VAL A 604 -9.96 31.05 5.67
N LEU A 605 -10.23 30.99 6.98
CA LEU A 605 -10.34 32.15 7.86
C LEU A 605 -8.99 32.90 7.97
N MET A 606 -7.88 32.18 8.18
CA MET A 606 -6.53 32.74 8.28
C MET A 606 -6.04 33.35 6.95
N LEU A 607 -6.45 32.79 5.82
CA LEU A 607 -6.18 33.34 4.49
C LEU A 607 -7.02 34.59 4.18
N ASN A 608 -8.19 34.77 4.80
CA ASN A 608 -9.06 35.93 4.53
C ASN A 608 -8.85 37.10 5.49
N SER A 609 -8.17 36.88 6.63
CA SER A 609 -7.94 37.94 7.62
C SER A 609 -6.47 38.04 8.02
N ASN A 610 -5.90 39.24 7.83
CA ASN A 610 -4.53 39.57 8.22
C ASN A 610 -4.40 39.93 9.72
N SER A 611 -5.52 40.14 10.43
CA SER A 611 -5.52 40.51 11.85
C SER A 611 -5.47 39.32 12.81
N ILE A 612 -5.56 38.10 12.29
CA ILE A 612 -5.56 36.88 13.10
C ILE A 612 -4.11 36.47 13.39
N ALA A 613 -3.79 36.40 14.69
CA ALA A 613 -2.55 35.85 15.18
C ALA A 613 -2.48 34.35 14.86
N LEU A 614 -1.36 33.94 14.25
CA LEU A 614 -1.15 32.54 13.85
C LEU A 614 -0.36 31.80 14.94
N PRO A 615 -0.75 30.54 15.27
CA PRO A 615 0.01 29.72 16.20
C PRO A 615 1.38 29.37 15.61
N LEU A 616 2.38 29.13 16.45
CA LEU A 616 3.71 28.75 15.98
C LEU A 616 3.69 27.31 15.42
N PRO A 617 4.11 27.08 14.15
CA PRO A 617 4.26 25.73 13.64
C PRO A 617 5.42 25.01 14.33
N THR A 618 5.26 23.71 14.51
CA THR A 618 6.35 22.79 14.88
C THR A 618 6.97 22.18 13.63
N GLN A 619 8.04 21.40 13.82
CA GLN A 619 8.75 20.78 12.70
C GLN A 619 7.81 19.86 11.88
N PRO A 620 7.70 20.06 10.56
CA PRO A 620 6.96 19.17 9.68
C PRO A 620 7.50 17.74 9.76
N ALA A 621 6.68 16.75 9.39
CA ALA A 621 7.19 15.40 9.22
C ALA A 621 8.30 15.40 8.17
N SER A 622 9.52 15.01 8.56
CA SER A 622 10.63 14.90 7.63
C SER A 622 10.39 13.73 6.68
N PHE A 623 10.37 13.99 5.38
CA PHE A 623 10.64 12.95 4.40
C PHE A 623 12.14 12.63 4.52
N MET A 624 12.49 11.65 5.35
CA MET A 624 13.81 11.00 5.47
C MET A 624 15.06 11.89 5.25
N GLN A 625 15.56 12.52 6.32
CA GLN A 625 16.95 12.97 6.42
C GLN A 625 17.62 12.17 7.56
N ASN A 626 18.57 11.31 7.21
CA ASN A 626 19.71 10.98 8.06
C ASN A 626 20.96 11.28 7.20
N GLU A 627 21.40 12.54 7.20
CA GLU A 627 22.79 12.83 6.86
C GLU A 627 23.64 12.34 8.04
N VAL A 628 24.51 11.36 7.78
CA VAL A 628 25.53 10.92 8.73
C VAL A 628 26.63 11.97 8.76
N PRO A 629 27.08 12.47 9.94
CA PRO A 629 28.27 13.29 10.01
C PRO A 629 29.48 12.49 9.55
N LEU A 630 30.14 12.97 8.50
CA LEU A 630 31.40 12.46 8.02
C LEU A 630 32.47 12.70 9.10
N ALA A 631 32.88 11.63 9.81
CA ALA A 631 34.12 11.65 10.57
C ALA A 631 34.81 10.28 10.54
N THR A 632 36.03 10.30 10.01
CA THR A 632 37.14 9.34 10.17
C THR A 632 37.28 8.25 9.10
N THR A 633 37.88 8.67 7.99
CA THR A 633 39.01 8.03 7.28
C THR A 633 39.22 6.52 7.51
N MET A 634 38.82 5.70 6.54
CA MET A 634 39.53 4.46 6.21
C MET A 634 39.91 4.49 4.74
N LYS A 635 41.21 4.35 4.50
CA LYS A 635 41.90 4.43 3.22
C LYS A 635 41.24 3.51 2.18
N LEU A 636 40.90 4.08 1.03
CA LEU A 636 40.65 3.32 -0.19
C LEU A 636 42.02 2.95 -0.75
N ASP A 637 42.43 1.69 -0.61
CA ASP A 637 43.53 1.17 -1.40
C ASP A 637 43.08 1.06 -2.86
N THR A 638 43.87 1.72 -3.69
CA THR A 638 43.73 1.83 -5.14
C THR A 638 44.18 0.52 -5.76
N ASP A 639 43.27 -0.25 -6.38
CA ASP A 639 43.68 -1.09 -7.50
C ASP A 639 42.51 -1.44 -8.42
N CYS A 640 42.46 -0.80 -9.59
CA CYS A 640 41.82 -1.34 -10.78
C CYS A 640 42.47 -0.72 -12.03
N LYS A 641 43.20 -1.55 -12.76
CA LYS A 641 43.71 -1.29 -14.10
C LYS A 641 42.57 -1.01 -15.11
N PRO A 642 42.81 -0.17 -16.13
CA PRO A 642 41.82 0.16 -17.14
C PRO A 642 41.73 -0.95 -18.20
N ILE A 643 40.50 -1.32 -18.58
CA ILE A 643 40.23 -2.14 -19.77
C ILE A 643 39.67 -1.22 -20.88
N SER A 644 40.47 -1.18 -21.94
CA SER A 644 40.32 -0.67 -23.32
C SER A 644 38.99 -0.08 -23.78
N GLN A 645 39.09 1.15 -24.30
CA GLN A 645 38.20 1.74 -25.29
C GLN A 645 38.36 1.00 -26.64
N ASN A 646 37.23 0.68 -27.29
CA ASN A 646 37.23 0.22 -28.68
C ASN A 646 37.37 1.42 -29.62
N GLU A 647 38.44 1.40 -30.41
CA GLU A 647 38.66 2.29 -31.55
C GLU A 647 37.65 1.98 -32.67
N VAL A 648 36.87 2.98 -33.07
CA VAL A 648 36.19 3.01 -34.36
C VAL A 648 36.86 4.11 -35.18
N SER A 649 37.55 3.70 -36.23
CA SER A 649 38.24 4.55 -37.19
C SER A 649 37.24 5.27 -38.10
N ILE A 650 37.28 6.61 -38.07
CA ILE A 650 36.64 7.50 -39.04
C ILE A 650 37.74 7.99 -39.97
N THR A 651 37.62 7.69 -41.26
CA THR A 651 38.50 8.21 -42.31
C THR A 651 37.73 9.30 -43.05
N GLU A 652 38.12 10.56 -42.89
CA GLU A 652 37.73 11.65 -43.79
C GLU A 652 38.94 12.07 -44.63
N LEU A 653 38.74 12.05 -45.94
CA LEU A 653 39.63 12.55 -46.98
C LEU A 653 39.37 14.05 -47.14
N ASP A 654 40.43 14.86 -47.18
CA ASP A 654 40.34 16.26 -47.61
C ASP A 654 41.34 16.53 -48.74
N PRO A 655 40.94 17.17 -49.86
CA PRO A 655 41.85 17.54 -50.94
C PRO A 655 42.33 18.99 -50.81
N ARG A 656 43.62 19.14 -50.51
CA ARG A 656 44.52 20.30 -50.68
C ARG A 656 44.17 21.65 -50.05
#